data_AF-A0A452UP89-F1
#
_entry.id   AF-A0A452UP89-F1
#
_cell.length_a   1.000
_cell.length_b   1.000
_cell.length_c   1.000
_cell.angle_alpha   90.00
_cell.angle_beta   90.00
_cell.angle_gamma   90.00
#
_symmetry.space_group_name_H-M   'P 1'
#
loop_
_entity.id
_entity.type
_entity.pdbx_description
1 polymer ?
#
loop_
_entity_poly.entity_id
_entity_poly.type
_entity_poly.pdbx_seq_one_letter_code
_entity_poly.pdbx_strand_id
1 'polypeptide(L)'
;VQGKYMPSVPYALSHCVVAKSLLLLLFRSHLEASSDQWKRLHLSLQELLVWLQLKDDELSRQAPIGGDFPAVQKQNDVHRAFKRELKTKEPVIMSTLETVRIFLTEQPLEGLEKLYQEPRELPPEERAQNVTRLLRKQAEEVNTEWEKLNLHSADWQRKIDEALERLQELQEATEELDLKLRQAEVIKGSWQPVGDLLIDSLQDHLEKVKVLRGEITPLKENVSYVNDLARQLTTLGIQLSPYNLNILEDLNTRWKLLQVAVEDRIRQLHEAHRDFGPASQHFLSTSVQGPWERAISPNKVPYYINHETQTTCWDHPKMTELYQSLADLNNVRFSAYRTAMKLRRLQKALCLDLLSLSAACDALDQHNLKQNDQPMDILQVINCLTTIYDRLEQEHNNLVNVPLCVDMCLNWLLNVYDTGRTGRIRVLSFKTGIISLCKAHLEDKYRYLFKQVASSTGFCDQRRLGLLLHDSIQIPRQLGEVASFGGSNIEPSVRSCFQFANNKPEIEATAKHQAKCNICKECPIIGFRYRSLKHFNYDICQSCFFSGRVAKGHKMHYPMVEYCTPTTSGEDVRDFAKVLKNKFRTKRYFAKHPRMGYLPVQTVLEGDNMETPASSPQLSHDDTHSRIEHYASRNLQAEYDRLKQQHEHKGLSPLPSPPEMMPTSPQSPRDAELIAEAKLLRQHKGRLEARMQILEDHNKQLESQLHRLRQLLEQPQAEAKVNGTTVSSPSTSLQRSDSSQPMLLRVVGSQTSESMGKHFS
;
A
#
# COMPACT_ATOMS: atom_id res chain seq x y z
N VAL A 1 10.17 169.82 11.83
CA VAL A 1 11.14 170.01 12.94
C VAL A 1 11.35 168.66 13.60
N GLN A 2 12.61 168.29 13.88
CA GLN A 2 13.15 166.94 14.10
C GLN A 2 12.56 166.13 15.28
N GLY A 3 12.64 164.79 15.19
CA GLY A 3 12.63 163.88 16.37
C GLY A 3 12.33 162.40 16.05
N LYS A 4 13.30 161.51 16.28
CA LYS A 4 13.31 160.03 16.05
C LYS A 4 12.50 159.24 17.12
N TYR A 5 11.95 158.06 16.76
CA TYR A 5 12.09 156.77 17.50
C TYR A 5 11.57 155.56 16.65
N MET A 6 12.23 154.40 16.81
CA MET A 6 12.10 153.14 16.05
C MET A 6 11.17 152.09 16.73
N PRO A 7 10.84 150.94 16.08
CA PRO A 7 9.61 150.16 16.28
C PRO A 7 9.77 148.87 17.12
N SER A 8 8.66 148.21 17.46
CA SER A 8 8.65 146.81 17.96
C SER A 8 7.56 145.97 17.25
N VAL A 9 7.94 144.75 16.88
CA VAL A 9 7.14 143.72 16.19
C VAL A 9 7.01 142.51 17.12
N PRO A 10 5.81 141.88 17.22
CA PRO A 10 5.80 140.42 17.39
C PRO A 10 4.60 139.73 16.71
N TYR A 11 4.82 138.96 15.62
CA TYR A 11 3.79 138.04 15.08
C TYR A 11 4.32 136.70 14.51
N ALA A 12 5.62 136.38 14.58
CA ALA A 12 6.19 135.16 13.93
C ALA A 12 6.54 133.99 14.88
N LEU A 13 6.55 134.18 16.20
CA LEU A 13 6.98 133.13 17.16
C LEU A 13 5.89 132.14 17.59
N SER A 14 4.60 132.44 17.36
CA SER A 14 3.49 131.60 17.82
C SER A 14 3.22 130.38 16.91
N HIS A 15 3.35 130.53 15.58
CA HIS A 15 3.09 129.44 14.63
C HIS A 15 4.14 128.30 14.68
N CYS A 16 5.41 128.63 14.95
CA CYS A 16 6.48 127.62 15.09
C CYS A 16 6.34 126.80 16.38
N VAL A 17 5.88 127.39 17.48
CA VAL A 17 5.64 126.69 18.75
C VAL A 17 4.42 125.78 18.65
N VAL A 18 3.35 126.22 17.97
CA VAL A 18 2.16 125.39 17.72
C VAL A 18 2.46 124.24 16.76
N ALA A 19 3.21 124.45 15.67
CA ALA A 19 3.64 123.39 14.76
C ALA A 19 4.59 122.38 15.44
N LYS A 20 5.54 122.83 16.27
CA LYS A 20 6.44 121.97 17.03
C LYS A 20 5.72 121.20 18.14
N SER A 21 4.71 121.80 18.77
CA SER A 21 3.85 121.14 19.76
C SER A 21 2.89 120.15 19.12
N LEU A 22 2.32 120.44 17.94
CA LEU A 22 1.54 119.50 17.13
C LEU A 22 2.41 118.35 16.61
N LEU A 23 3.63 118.62 16.15
CA LEU A 23 4.58 117.59 15.74
C LEU A 23 5.00 116.72 16.93
N LEU A 24 5.28 117.30 18.11
CA LEU A 24 5.56 116.57 19.35
C LEU A 24 4.33 115.80 19.86
N LEU A 25 3.12 116.33 19.73
CA LEU A 25 1.87 115.62 20.06
C LEU A 25 1.58 114.49 19.08
N LEU A 26 1.88 114.66 17.78
CA LEU A 26 1.80 113.62 16.75
C LEU A 26 2.88 112.56 16.95
N PHE A 27 4.12 112.95 17.26
CA PHE A 27 5.20 112.02 17.59
C PHE A 27 4.92 111.28 18.90
N ARG A 28 4.40 111.97 19.91
CA ARG A 28 4.04 111.39 21.20
C ARG A 28 2.81 110.48 21.08
N SER A 29 1.78 110.87 20.32
CA SER A 29 0.63 110.01 20.03
C SER A 29 1.02 108.82 19.17
N HIS A 30 1.97 108.98 18.24
CA HIS A 30 2.53 107.88 17.45
C HIS A 30 3.41 106.95 18.27
N LEU A 31 4.21 107.46 19.21
CA LEU A 31 5.01 106.67 20.16
C LEU A 31 4.13 105.97 21.21
N GLU A 32 3.07 106.62 21.69
CA GLU A 32 2.07 106.03 22.61
C GLU A 32 1.21 104.98 21.88
N ALA A 33 0.79 105.23 20.63
CA ALA A 33 0.09 104.26 19.79
C ALA A 33 0.99 103.06 19.43
N SER A 34 2.27 103.30 19.10
CA SER A 34 3.27 102.25 18.89
C SER A 34 3.55 101.45 20.18
N SER A 35 3.57 102.13 21.34
CA SER A 35 3.71 101.51 22.67
C SER A 35 2.55 100.56 23.01
N ASP A 36 1.32 100.95 22.69
CA ASP A 36 0.14 100.12 22.92
C ASP A 36 0.01 99.01 21.87
N GLN A 37 0.47 99.25 20.64
CA GLN A 37 0.47 98.27 19.57
C GLN A 37 1.44 97.11 19.84
N TRP A 38 2.68 97.38 20.27
CA TRP A 38 3.64 96.29 20.58
C TRP A 38 3.21 95.48 21.81
N LYS A 39 2.61 96.11 22.83
CA LYS A 39 2.06 95.40 24.00
C LYS A 39 0.95 94.44 23.59
N ARG A 40 0.05 94.86 22.70
CA ARG A 40 -1.01 93.98 22.16
C ARG A 40 -0.42 92.81 21.38
N LEU A 41 0.59 93.06 20.54
CA LEU A 41 1.29 92.00 19.80
C LEU A 41 2.02 91.03 20.73
N HIS A 42 2.69 91.54 21.77
CA HIS A 42 3.36 90.73 22.78
C HIS A 42 2.38 89.81 23.53
N LEU A 43 1.25 90.35 24.01
CA LEU A 43 0.19 89.56 24.64
C LEU A 43 -0.36 88.50 23.67
N SER A 44 -0.65 88.88 22.42
CA SER A 44 -1.16 87.95 21.41
C SER A 44 -0.17 86.81 21.11
N LEU A 45 1.12 87.09 20.99
CA LEU A 45 2.15 86.06 20.81
C LEU A 45 2.27 85.14 22.04
N GLN A 46 2.19 85.71 23.25
CA GLN A 46 2.24 84.93 24.49
C GLN A 46 1.02 84.01 24.64
N GLU A 47 -0.18 84.49 24.30
CA GLU A 47 -1.40 83.68 24.28
C GLU A 47 -1.30 82.54 23.27
N LEU A 48 -0.72 82.79 22.08
CA LEU A 48 -0.48 81.76 21.08
C LEU A 48 0.53 80.71 21.57
N LEU A 49 1.63 81.10 22.23
CA LEU A 49 2.60 80.15 22.80
C LEU A 49 1.96 79.24 23.85
N VAL A 50 1.16 79.80 24.77
CA VAL A 50 0.44 79.01 25.78
C VAL A 50 -0.56 78.06 25.13
N TRP A 51 -1.26 78.54 24.10
CA TRP A 51 -2.21 77.71 23.35
C TRP A 51 -1.51 76.57 22.60
N LEU A 52 -0.36 76.83 21.97
CA LEU A 52 0.45 75.82 21.29
C LEU A 52 0.94 74.73 22.25
N GLN A 53 1.44 75.12 23.42
CA GLN A 53 1.86 74.17 24.47
C GLN A 53 0.69 73.31 24.94
N LEU A 54 -0.48 73.91 25.20
CA LEU A 54 -1.67 73.18 25.61
C LEU A 54 -2.13 72.16 24.54
N LYS A 55 -2.00 72.51 23.26
CA LYS A 55 -2.35 71.61 22.14
C LYS A 55 -1.32 70.51 21.92
N ASP A 56 -0.04 70.76 22.14
CA ASP A 56 1.00 69.71 22.11
C ASP A 56 0.82 68.70 23.25
N ASP A 57 0.46 69.18 24.45
CA ASP A 57 0.09 68.33 25.60
C ASP A 57 -1.18 67.50 25.30
N GLU A 58 -2.19 68.11 24.68
CA GLU A 58 -3.42 67.42 24.28
C GLU A 58 -3.13 66.31 23.26
N LEU A 59 -2.28 66.59 22.27
CA LEU A 59 -1.85 65.59 21.28
C LEU A 59 -1.05 64.46 21.93
N SER A 60 -0.13 64.79 22.84
CA SER A 60 0.71 63.82 23.56
C SER A 60 -0.12 62.86 24.43
N ARG A 61 -1.26 63.32 24.97
CA ARG A 61 -2.20 62.50 25.75
C ARG A 61 -2.97 61.47 24.92
N GLN A 62 -2.95 61.55 23.59
CA GLN A 62 -3.64 60.58 22.74
C GLN A 62 -2.90 59.24 22.64
N ALA A 63 -1.60 59.20 22.98
CA ALA A 63 -0.82 57.97 23.06
C ALA A 63 -1.15 57.15 24.32
N PRO A 64 -1.01 55.81 24.31
CA PRO A 64 -0.55 54.96 23.21
C PRO A 64 -1.65 54.61 22.19
N ILE A 65 -1.26 54.02 21.04
CA ILE A 65 -2.21 53.49 20.05
C ILE A 65 -3.04 52.36 20.67
N GLY A 66 -4.34 52.33 20.37
CA GLY A 66 -5.26 51.28 20.81
C GLY A 66 -4.92 49.89 20.29
N GLY A 67 -5.37 48.85 21.01
CA GLY A 67 -5.04 47.45 20.70
C GLY A 67 -6.01 46.72 19.77
N ASP A 68 -7.06 47.39 19.30
CA ASP A 68 -8.07 46.86 18.39
C ASP A 68 -8.57 47.92 17.41
N PHE A 69 -9.17 47.47 16.31
CA PHE A 69 -9.62 48.33 15.23
C PHE A 69 -10.62 49.41 15.70
N PRO A 70 -11.67 49.09 16.49
CA PRO A 70 -12.59 50.11 17.01
C PRO A 70 -11.92 51.19 17.87
N ALA A 71 -10.95 50.81 18.72
CA ALA A 71 -10.22 51.76 19.56
C ALA A 71 -9.38 52.71 18.72
N VAL A 72 -8.64 52.20 17.73
CA VAL A 72 -7.82 53.03 16.85
C VAL A 72 -8.69 53.89 15.93
N GLN A 73 -9.83 53.38 15.46
CA GLN A 73 -10.77 54.15 14.66
C GLN A 73 -11.32 55.35 15.44
N LYS A 74 -11.67 55.14 16.72
CA LYS A 74 -12.07 56.21 17.63
C LYS A 74 -10.94 57.22 17.85
N GLN A 75 -9.69 56.77 17.98
CA GLN A 75 -8.53 57.67 18.07
C GLN A 75 -8.34 58.49 16.78
N ASN A 76 -8.57 57.91 15.61
CA ASN A 76 -8.54 58.64 14.33
C ASN A 76 -9.60 59.73 14.27
N ASP A 77 -10.82 59.44 14.72
CA ASP A 77 -11.91 60.43 14.74
C ASP A 77 -11.61 61.61 15.69
N VAL A 78 -11.02 61.33 16.86
CA VAL A 78 -10.54 62.35 17.81
C VAL A 78 -9.42 63.19 17.18
N HIS A 79 -8.44 62.57 16.53
CA HIS A 79 -7.33 63.29 15.89
C HIS A 79 -7.79 64.12 14.68
N ARG A 80 -8.76 63.63 13.92
CA ARG A 80 -9.42 64.41 12.85
C ARG A 80 -10.14 65.64 13.41
N ALA A 81 -10.73 65.56 14.60
CA ALA A 81 -11.31 66.72 15.27
C ALA A 81 -10.21 67.73 15.69
N PHE A 82 -9.14 67.25 16.30
CA PHE A 82 -7.97 68.06 16.65
C PHE A 82 -7.38 68.80 15.44
N LYS A 83 -7.19 68.12 14.30
CA LYS A 83 -6.74 68.74 13.05
C LYS A 83 -7.68 69.82 12.53
N ARG A 84 -9.00 69.66 12.68
CA ARG A 84 -9.98 70.70 12.32
C ARG A 84 -9.81 71.94 13.21
N GLU A 85 -9.49 71.78 14.48
CA GLU A 85 -9.19 72.90 15.38
C GLU A 85 -7.91 73.63 14.98
N LEU A 86 -6.82 72.89 14.67
CA LEU A 86 -5.58 73.49 14.17
C LEU A 86 -5.82 74.31 12.90
N LYS A 87 -6.50 73.74 11.91
CA LYS A 87 -6.85 74.42 10.66
C LYS A 87 -7.69 75.69 10.89
N THR A 88 -8.51 75.70 11.94
CA THR A 88 -9.32 76.88 12.30
C THR A 88 -8.46 77.98 12.92
N LYS A 89 -7.38 77.61 13.64
CA LYS A 89 -6.47 78.54 14.33
C LYS A 89 -5.32 79.03 13.46
N GLU A 90 -4.96 78.30 12.42
CA GLU A 90 -3.95 78.65 11.41
C GLU A 90 -4.03 80.11 10.90
N PRO A 91 -5.19 80.62 10.41
CA PRO A 91 -5.25 82.01 9.92
C PRO A 91 -4.98 83.05 11.01
N VAL A 92 -5.30 82.76 12.27
CA VAL A 92 -5.02 83.67 13.41
C VAL A 92 -3.51 83.73 13.68
N ILE A 93 -2.84 82.57 13.64
CA ILE A 93 -1.38 82.49 13.81
C ILE A 93 -0.67 83.22 12.68
N MET A 94 -1.03 82.91 11.42
CA MET A 94 -0.42 83.54 10.24
C MET A 94 -0.66 85.05 10.20
N SER A 95 -1.87 85.50 10.52
CA SER A 95 -2.19 86.93 10.60
C SER A 95 -1.42 87.65 11.72
N THR A 96 -1.25 87.00 12.88
CA THR A 96 -0.48 87.58 13.99
C THR A 96 1.00 87.70 13.63
N LEU A 97 1.58 86.66 13.03
CA LEU A 97 2.97 86.67 12.55
C LEU A 97 3.19 87.74 11.45
N GLU A 98 2.25 87.88 10.51
CA GLU A 98 2.32 88.90 9.46
C GLU A 98 2.16 90.32 10.04
N THR A 99 1.28 90.50 11.03
CA THR A 99 1.13 91.81 11.71
C THR A 99 2.41 92.18 12.47
N VAL A 100 3.09 91.22 13.10
CA VAL A 100 4.41 91.44 13.71
C VAL A 100 5.44 91.78 12.63
N ARG A 101 5.44 91.08 11.49
CA ARG A 101 6.36 91.36 10.37
C ARG A 101 6.18 92.79 9.83
N ILE A 102 4.94 93.21 9.59
CA ILE A 102 4.60 94.57 9.13
C ILE A 102 5.05 95.61 10.18
N PHE A 103 4.74 95.37 11.45
CA PHE A 103 5.17 96.24 12.56
C PHE A 103 6.69 96.37 12.63
N LEU A 104 7.45 95.30 12.39
CA LEU A 104 8.90 95.30 12.37
C LEU A 104 9.47 96.06 11.15
N THR A 105 8.76 96.12 10.02
CA THR A 105 9.15 96.88 8.82
C THR A 105 8.77 98.36 8.85
N GLU A 106 7.71 98.73 9.59
CA GLU A 106 7.23 100.12 9.75
C GLU A 106 7.96 100.91 10.84
N GLN A 107 8.87 100.27 11.60
CA GLN A 107 9.77 100.95 12.54
C GLN A 107 10.74 101.86 11.76
N PRO A 108 11.05 103.08 12.23
CA PRO A 108 11.86 104.04 11.47
C PRO A 108 13.24 103.45 11.15
N LEU A 109 13.56 103.32 9.86
CA LEU A 109 14.90 103.03 9.38
C LEU A 109 15.85 104.16 9.79
N GLU A 110 16.98 103.77 10.38
CA GLU A 110 18.17 104.59 10.64
C GLU A 110 18.43 105.62 9.54
N GLY A 111 18.51 106.89 9.94
CA GLY A 111 18.82 107.96 9.00
C GLY A 111 18.90 109.37 9.58
N LEU A 112 19.60 109.59 10.71
CA LEU A 112 20.44 110.79 10.96
C LEU A 112 21.16 110.71 12.32
N GLU A 113 22.22 109.91 12.44
CA GLU A 113 23.19 110.10 13.52
C GLU A 113 24.12 111.27 13.18
N LYS A 114 23.97 112.37 13.93
CA LYS A 114 25.04 113.06 14.68
C LYS A 114 24.52 114.41 15.12
N LEU A 115 24.29 114.56 16.43
CA LEU A 115 24.90 115.60 17.26
C LEU A 115 24.36 115.47 18.70
N TYR A 116 25.30 115.32 19.63
CA TYR A 116 25.17 115.30 21.09
C TYR A 116 24.79 113.97 21.75
N GLN A 117 25.81 113.29 22.27
CA GLN A 117 25.73 112.38 23.41
C GLN A 117 26.05 113.16 24.70
N GLU A 118 25.20 113.00 25.71
CA GLU A 118 25.63 112.89 27.12
C GLU A 118 24.76 111.84 27.84
N PRO A 119 25.27 111.22 28.93
CA PRO A 119 24.86 109.88 29.37
C PRO A 119 23.95 109.87 30.61
N ARG A 120 23.25 108.74 30.79
CA ARG A 120 22.37 108.31 31.91
C ARG A 120 20.88 108.65 31.82
N GLU A 121 20.22 107.97 30.89
CA GLU A 121 19.10 107.01 31.07
C GLU A 121 18.99 106.29 29.71
N LEU A 122 18.67 104.99 29.67
CA LEU A 122 18.58 104.21 28.41
C LEU A 122 17.79 105.01 27.34
N PRO A 123 18.39 105.35 26.18
CA PRO A 123 17.71 106.11 25.14
C PRO A 123 16.40 105.42 24.73
N PRO A 124 15.33 106.17 24.39
CA PRO A 124 14.10 105.61 23.84
C PRO A 124 14.33 104.66 22.64
N GLU A 125 15.41 104.88 21.89
CA GLU A 125 15.87 104.02 20.78
C GLU A 125 16.33 102.63 21.22
N GLU A 126 17.10 102.50 22.31
CA GLU A 126 17.52 101.18 22.84
C GLU A 126 16.32 100.39 23.39
N ARG A 127 15.32 101.08 23.96
CA ARG A 127 14.07 100.44 24.43
C ARG A 127 13.24 99.92 23.26
N ALA A 128 13.10 100.69 22.18
CA ALA A 128 12.40 100.27 20.96
C ALA A 128 13.12 99.09 20.25
N GLN A 129 14.45 99.12 20.19
CA GLN A 129 15.25 98.02 19.63
C GLN A 129 15.13 96.73 20.46
N ASN A 130 15.08 96.83 21.79
CA ASN A 130 14.89 95.67 22.67
C ASN A 130 13.48 95.05 22.52
N VAL A 131 12.43 95.88 22.42
CA VAL A 131 11.06 95.42 22.13
C VAL A 131 10.98 94.74 20.76
N THR A 132 11.64 95.30 19.75
CA THR A 132 11.73 94.74 18.39
C THR A 132 12.42 93.37 18.39
N ARG A 133 13.54 93.22 19.12
CA ARG A 133 14.25 91.93 19.28
C ARG A 133 13.40 90.90 20.01
N LEU A 134 12.69 91.31 21.07
CA LEU A 134 11.82 90.44 21.86
C LEU A 134 10.64 89.93 21.02
N LEU A 135 9.92 90.82 20.32
CA LEU A 135 8.80 90.44 19.47
C LEU A 135 9.24 89.54 18.31
N ARG A 136 10.40 89.80 17.71
CA ARG A 136 10.97 88.92 16.68
C ARG A 136 11.24 87.52 17.23
N LYS A 137 11.91 87.43 18.39
CA LYS A 137 12.20 86.15 19.04
C LYS A 137 10.91 85.39 19.39
N GLN A 138 9.91 86.06 19.94
CA GLN A 138 8.62 85.43 20.27
C GLN A 138 7.85 84.99 19.02
N ALA A 139 7.90 85.76 17.93
CA ALA A 139 7.30 85.36 16.66
C ALA A 139 8.00 84.15 16.04
N GLU A 140 9.33 84.09 16.10
CA GLU A 140 10.13 82.92 15.69
C GLU A 140 9.81 81.68 16.56
N GLU A 141 9.66 81.86 17.88
CA GLU A 141 9.25 80.79 18.80
C GLU A 141 7.84 80.28 18.48
N VAL A 142 6.86 81.18 18.26
CA VAL A 142 5.50 80.81 17.84
C VAL A 142 5.52 80.03 16.51
N ASN A 143 6.29 80.49 15.53
CA ASN A 143 6.40 79.79 14.24
C ASN A 143 7.02 78.40 14.41
N THR A 144 8.08 78.29 15.21
CA THR A 144 8.79 77.02 15.46
C THR A 144 7.89 76.01 16.17
N GLU A 145 7.19 76.43 17.24
CA GLU A 145 6.28 75.54 17.96
C GLU A 145 5.02 75.19 17.12
N TRP A 146 4.56 76.09 16.26
CA TRP A 146 3.49 75.79 15.30
C TRP A 146 3.90 74.75 14.25
N GLU A 147 5.09 74.88 13.66
CA GLU A 147 5.63 73.90 12.71
C GLU A 147 5.85 72.54 13.38
N LYS A 148 6.41 72.54 14.59
CA LYS A 148 6.63 71.34 15.41
C LYS A 148 5.32 70.63 15.76
N LEU A 149 4.28 71.37 16.17
CA LEU A 149 2.95 70.80 16.47
C LEU A 149 2.31 70.19 15.22
N ASN A 150 2.44 70.84 14.06
CA ASN A 150 1.94 70.31 12.79
C ASN A 150 2.68 69.04 12.38
N LEU A 151 4.00 68.98 12.56
CA LEU A 151 4.80 67.78 12.30
C LEU A 151 4.40 66.64 13.24
N HIS A 152 4.29 66.91 14.55
CA HIS A 152 3.83 65.94 15.55
C HIS A 152 2.44 65.39 15.21
N SER A 153 1.51 66.27 14.80
CA SER A 153 0.16 65.89 14.36
C SER A 153 0.17 65.03 13.09
N ALA A 154 1.03 65.35 12.12
CA ALA A 154 1.20 64.56 10.89
C ALA A 154 1.78 63.17 11.19
N ASP A 155 2.82 63.09 12.03
CA ASP A 155 3.42 61.83 12.46
C ASP A 155 2.44 60.97 13.26
N TRP A 156 1.65 61.57 14.14
CA TRP A 156 0.61 60.86 14.88
C TRP A 156 -0.48 60.31 13.95
N GLN A 157 -0.92 61.09 12.96
CA GLN A 157 -1.86 60.58 11.94
C GLN A 157 -1.28 59.39 11.19
N ARG A 158 -0.01 59.47 10.74
CA ARG A 158 0.66 58.39 10.01
C ARG A 158 0.70 57.10 10.84
N LYS A 159 0.98 57.21 12.14
CA LYS A 159 0.95 56.08 13.08
C LYS A 159 -0.45 55.47 13.24
N ILE A 160 -1.48 56.32 13.34
CA ILE A 160 -2.89 55.86 13.39
C ILE A 160 -3.28 55.15 12.10
N ASP A 161 -2.95 55.71 10.94
CA ASP A 161 -3.32 55.16 9.64
C ASP A 161 -2.62 53.80 9.40
N GLU A 162 -1.33 53.69 9.73
CA GLU A 162 -0.59 52.42 9.68
C GLU A 162 -1.18 51.38 10.64
N ALA A 163 -1.54 51.78 11.87
CA ALA A 163 -2.19 50.89 12.82
C ALA A 163 -3.55 50.38 12.34
N LEU A 164 -4.37 51.25 11.73
CA LEU A 164 -5.67 50.87 11.17
C LEU A 164 -5.52 49.86 10.04
N GLU A 165 -4.61 50.11 9.11
CA GLU A 165 -4.35 49.20 7.98
C GLU A 165 -3.93 47.81 8.47
N ARG A 166 -2.99 47.73 9.41
CA ARG A 166 -2.50 46.44 9.94
C ARG A 166 -3.52 45.71 10.79
N LEU A 167 -4.32 46.43 11.59
CA LEU A 167 -5.38 45.82 12.39
C LEU A 167 -6.54 45.34 11.51
N GLN A 168 -6.83 46.04 10.41
CA GLN A 168 -7.81 45.58 9.42
C GLN A 168 -7.31 44.31 8.70
N GLU A 169 -6.05 44.29 8.25
CA GLU A 169 -5.44 43.10 7.62
C GLU A 169 -5.48 41.88 8.56
N LEU A 170 -5.16 42.08 9.85
CA LEU A 170 -5.29 41.03 10.86
C LEU A 170 -6.74 40.55 11.00
N GLN A 171 -7.70 41.48 11.08
CA GLN A 171 -9.11 41.14 11.22
C GLN A 171 -9.60 40.29 10.03
N GLU A 172 -9.35 40.75 8.79
CA GLU A 172 -9.74 40.03 7.57
C GLU A 172 -9.11 38.63 7.51
N ALA A 173 -7.81 38.52 7.83
CA ALA A 173 -7.11 37.23 7.85
C ALA A 173 -7.65 36.28 8.94
N THR A 174 -8.01 36.81 10.12
CA THR A 174 -8.62 35.99 11.19
C THR A 174 -10.03 35.51 10.83
N GLU A 175 -10.85 36.35 10.19
CA GLU A 175 -12.20 35.99 9.74
C GLU A 175 -12.16 34.93 8.63
N GLU A 176 -11.24 35.05 7.67
CA GLU A 176 -11.04 34.06 6.61
C GLU A 176 -10.61 32.69 7.18
N LEU A 177 -9.65 32.70 8.13
CA LEU A 177 -9.18 31.50 8.78
C LEU A 177 -10.29 30.83 9.62
N ASP A 178 -11.07 31.61 10.38
CA ASP A 178 -12.19 31.08 11.15
C ASP A 178 -13.24 30.42 10.24
N LEU A 179 -13.60 31.04 9.13
CA LEU A 179 -14.55 30.48 8.16
C LEU A 179 -14.07 29.12 7.64
N LYS A 180 -12.81 29.04 7.21
CA LYS A 180 -12.20 27.80 6.70
C LYS A 180 -12.13 26.70 7.77
N LEU A 181 -11.78 27.07 9.00
CA LEU A 181 -11.77 26.13 10.13
C LEU A 181 -13.17 25.60 10.43
N ARG A 182 -14.19 26.46 10.48
CA ARG A 182 -15.58 26.04 10.72
C ARG A 182 -16.09 25.06 9.65
N GLN A 183 -15.79 25.31 8.38
CA GLN A 183 -16.18 24.39 7.30
C GLN A 183 -15.59 23.00 7.50
N ALA A 184 -14.30 22.91 7.84
CA ALA A 184 -13.65 21.63 8.10
C ALA A 184 -14.13 20.97 9.41
N GLU A 185 -14.44 21.75 10.45
CA GLU A 185 -15.01 21.28 11.72
C GLU A 185 -16.41 20.69 11.54
N VAL A 186 -17.23 21.23 10.64
CA VAL A 186 -18.55 20.65 10.30
C VAL A 186 -18.40 19.26 9.68
N ILE A 187 -17.45 19.09 8.76
CA ILE A 187 -17.18 17.79 8.15
C ILE A 187 -16.71 16.80 9.22
N LYS A 188 -15.79 17.21 10.10
CA LYS A 188 -15.36 16.40 11.26
C LYS A 188 -16.54 16.01 12.15
N GLY A 189 -17.46 16.94 12.43
CA GLY A 189 -18.66 16.69 13.26
C GLY A 189 -19.63 15.67 12.67
N SER A 190 -19.59 15.45 11.36
CA SER A 190 -20.42 14.44 10.67
C SER A 190 -19.88 13.01 10.77
N TRP A 191 -18.69 12.80 11.33
CA TRP A 191 -18.08 11.48 11.40
C TRP A 191 -18.77 10.58 12.42
N GLN A 192 -19.23 9.43 11.94
CA GLN A 192 -19.71 8.34 12.79
C GLN A 192 -18.54 7.59 13.44
N PRO A 193 -18.72 6.93 14.59
CA PRO A 193 -17.73 6.01 15.16
C PRO A 193 -17.31 4.94 14.13
N VAL A 194 -16.03 4.56 14.10
CA VAL A 194 -15.53 3.59 13.10
C VAL A 194 -16.22 2.23 13.22
N GLY A 195 -16.58 1.81 14.43
CA GLY A 195 -17.29 0.54 14.66
C GLY A 195 -18.70 0.47 14.08
N ASP A 196 -19.31 1.61 13.76
CA ASP A 196 -20.67 1.67 13.19
C ASP A 196 -20.65 1.71 11.65
N LEU A 197 -19.46 1.77 11.04
CA LEU A 197 -19.31 1.81 9.59
C LEU A 197 -19.44 0.40 8.99
N LEU A 198 -20.04 0.34 7.81
CA LEU A 198 -20.01 -0.88 7.00
C LEU A 198 -18.59 -1.14 6.51
N ILE A 199 -18.14 -2.39 6.58
CA ILE A 199 -16.80 -2.80 6.16
C ILE A 199 -16.53 -2.39 4.70
N ASP A 200 -17.51 -2.58 3.82
CA ASP A 200 -17.41 -2.27 2.39
C ASP A 200 -17.30 -0.75 2.12
N SER A 201 -17.76 0.11 3.03
CA SER A 201 -17.68 1.57 2.88
C SER A 201 -16.42 2.18 3.51
N LEU A 202 -15.61 1.40 4.24
CA LEU A 202 -14.40 1.91 4.93
C LEU A 202 -13.43 2.62 3.97
N GLN A 203 -13.26 2.10 2.75
CA GLN A 203 -12.38 2.69 1.74
C GLN A 203 -12.90 4.05 1.25
N ASP A 204 -14.20 4.18 1.05
CA ASP A 204 -14.83 5.45 0.64
C ASP A 204 -14.70 6.51 1.74
N HIS A 205 -14.90 6.10 3.01
CA HIS A 205 -14.68 6.99 4.15
C HIS A 205 -13.22 7.42 4.25
N LEU A 206 -12.27 6.51 4.03
CA LEU A 206 -10.85 6.81 4.05
C LEU A 206 -10.48 7.85 2.97
N GLU A 207 -11.01 7.71 1.76
CA GLU A 207 -10.74 8.65 0.67
C GLU A 207 -11.32 10.05 0.97
N LYS A 208 -12.56 10.11 1.48
CA LYS A 208 -13.17 11.39 1.92
C LYS A 208 -12.33 12.12 2.97
N VAL A 209 -11.78 11.40 3.94
CA VAL A 209 -10.94 12.01 4.99
C VAL A 209 -9.57 12.43 4.44
N LYS A 210 -9.00 11.73 3.46
CA LYS A 210 -7.78 12.17 2.77
C LYS A 210 -7.98 13.45 1.96
N VAL A 211 -9.15 13.61 1.33
CA VAL A 211 -9.52 14.87 0.64
C VAL A 211 -9.55 16.01 1.66
N LEU A 212 -10.23 15.82 2.79
CA LEU A 212 -10.27 16.83 3.86
C LEU A 212 -8.86 17.15 4.41
N ARG A 213 -7.98 16.16 4.55
CA ARG A 213 -6.57 16.41 4.93
C ARG A 213 -5.87 17.31 3.91
N GLY A 214 -6.12 17.08 2.62
CA GLY A 214 -5.62 17.93 1.53
C GLY A 214 -6.10 19.38 1.67
N GLU A 215 -7.38 19.58 2.01
CA GLU A 215 -7.97 20.91 2.22
C GLU A 215 -7.43 21.62 3.49
N ILE A 216 -7.12 20.88 4.55
CA ILE A 216 -6.62 21.45 5.82
C ILE A 216 -5.13 21.78 5.76
N THR A 217 -4.35 21.07 4.93
CA THR A 217 -2.90 21.28 4.79
C THR A 217 -2.51 22.76 4.55
N PRO A 218 -3.12 23.49 3.59
CA PRO A 218 -2.80 24.91 3.36
C PRO A 218 -3.21 25.83 4.52
N LEU A 219 -4.10 25.42 5.43
CA LEU A 219 -4.48 26.26 6.58
C LEU A 219 -3.31 26.54 7.52
N LYS A 220 -2.27 25.71 7.51
CA LYS A 220 -1.03 25.97 8.25
C LYS A 220 -0.38 27.29 7.85
N GLU A 221 -0.39 27.61 6.56
CA GLU A 221 0.18 28.83 6.02
C GLU A 221 -0.65 30.03 6.48
N ASN A 222 -1.99 29.92 6.43
CA ASN A 222 -2.90 30.95 6.93
C ASN A 222 -2.71 31.22 8.44
N VAL A 223 -2.60 30.18 9.26
CA VAL A 223 -2.32 30.30 10.70
C VAL A 223 -0.98 31.01 10.93
N SER A 224 0.04 30.66 10.15
CA SER A 224 1.37 31.30 10.25
C SER A 224 1.30 32.78 9.88
N TYR A 225 0.59 33.10 8.79
CA TYR A 225 0.38 34.47 8.33
C TYR A 225 -0.34 35.34 9.37
N VAL A 226 -1.45 34.85 9.94
CA VAL A 226 -2.19 35.54 11.01
C VAL A 226 -1.31 35.78 12.25
N ASN A 227 -0.52 34.79 12.67
CA ASN A 227 0.42 34.93 13.78
C ASN A 227 1.57 35.91 13.47
N ASP A 228 2.01 35.98 12.22
CA ASP A 228 3.04 36.91 11.76
C ASP A 228 2.52 38.35 11.74
N LEU A 229 1.26 38.58 11.32
CA LEU A 229 0.60 39.89 11.41
C LEU A 229 0.49 40.38 12.86
N ALA A 230 0.08 39.50 13.78
CA ALA A 230 0.03 39.81 15.20
C ALA A 230 1.41 40.17 15.77
N ARG A 231 2.47 39.48 15.32
CA ARG A 231 3.85 39.78 15.70
C ARG A 231 4.32 41.14 15.15
N GLN A 232 3.98 41.46 13.90
CA GLN A 232 4.30 42.74 13.28
C GLN A 232 3.67 43.91 14.05
N LEU A 233 2.41 43.80 14.47
CA LEU A 233 1.75 44.79 15.33
C LEU A 233 2.48 44.99 16.66
N THR A 234 2.96 43.90 17.26
CA THR A 234 3.78 43.98 18.48
C THR A 234 5.11 44.70 18.24
N THR A 235 5.75 44.49 17.08
CA THR A 235 7.00 45.20 16.73
C THR A 235 6.79 46.70 16.47
N LEU A 236 5.59 47.11 16.08
CA LEU A 236 5.20 48.52 15.95
C LEU A 236 4.87 49.17 17.31
N GLY A 237 4.96 48.41 18.42
CA GLY A 237 4.64 48.89 19.76
C GLY A 237 3.13 48.93 20.06
N ILE A 238 2.30 48.29 19.23
CA ILE A 238 0.86 48.18 19.43
C ILE A 238 0.60 46.93 20.27
N GLN A 239 0.06 47.12 21.47
CA GLN A 239 -0.35 46.01 22.33
C GLN A 239 -1.75 45.56 21.93
N LEU A 240 -1.86 44.34 21.39
CA LEU A 240 -3.14 43.76 21.00
C LEU A 240 -4.09 43.67 22.20
N SER A 241 -5.39 43.90 21.96
CA SER A 241 -6.41 43.76 22.99
C SER A 241 -6.53 42.30 23.46
N PRO A 242 -6.98 42.06 24.72
CA PRO A 242 -7.21 40.70 25.22
C PRO A 242 -8.18 39.90 24.33
N TYR A 243 -9.13 40.57 23.69
CA TYR A 243 -10.06 39.97 22.74
C TYR A 243 -9.34 39.37 21.52
N ASN A 244 -8.45 40.15 20.89
CA ASN A 244 -7.69 39.69 19.73
C ASN A 244 -6.73 38.56 20.10
N LEU A 245 -6.08 38.63 21.27
CA LEU A 245 -5.21 37.57 21.75
C LEU A 245 -5.96 36.24 21.96
N ASN A 246 -7.16 36.30 22.56
CA ASN A 246 -7.99 35.11 22.76
C ASN A 246 -8.45 34.50 21.43
N ILE A 247 -8.81 35.31 20.44
CA ILE A 247 -9.18 34.81 19.10
C ILE A 247 -7.99 34.10 18.45
N LEU A 248 -6.79 34.69 18.51
CA LEU A 248 -5.60 34.07 17.96
C LEU A 248 -5.30 32.73 18.64
N GLU A 249 -5.39 32.65 19.97
CA GLU A 249 -5.19 31.41 20.71
C GLU A 249 -6.24 30.35 20.36
N ASP A 250 -7.52 30.73 20.26
CA ASP A 250 -8.63 29.85 19.86
C ASP A 250 -8.40 29.25 18.47
N LEU A 251 -8.11 30.09 17.47
CA LEU A 251 -7.87 29.66 16.08
C LEU A 251 -6.67 28.72 15.98
N ASN A 252 -5.56 29.05 16.67
CA ASN A 252 -4.38 28.19 16.72
C ASN A 252 -4.69 26.82 17.36
N THR A 253 -5.48 26.81 18.43
CA THR A 253 -5.85 25.60 19.15
C THR A 253 -6.79 24.72 18.32
N ARG A 254 -7.81 25.33 17.71
CA ARG A 254 -8.77 24.64 16.83
C ARG A 254 -8.10 24.02 15.61
N TRP A 255 -7.20 24.75 14.95
CA TRP A 255 -6.41 24.19 13.83
C TRP A 255 -5.59 22.97 14.25
N LYS A 256 -4.88 23.03 15.38
CA LYS A 256 -4.09 21.89 15.90
C LYS A 256 -4.98 20.69 16.24
N LEU A 257 -6.10 20.92 16.94
CA LEU A 257 -7.03 19.86 17.31
C LEU A 257 -7.68 19.21 16.08
N LEU A 258 -7.99 20.00 15.06
CA LEU A 258 -8.53 19.50 13.80
C LEU A 258 -7.49 18.65 13.06
N GLN A 259 -6.23 19.10 12.99
CA GLN A 259 -5.14 18.33 12.38
C GLN A 259 -4.97 16.97 13.04
N VAL A 260 -4.89 16.93 14.38
CA VAL A 260 -4.75 15.69 15.15
C VAL A 260 -5.95 14.78 14.91
N ALA A 261 -7.17 15.31 14.96
CA ALA A 261 -8.39 14.52 14.75
C ALA A 261 -8.45 13.87 13.36
N VAL A 262 -7.98 14.56 12.32
CA VAL A 262 -7.95 14.03 10.95
C VAL A 262 -6.93 12.90 10.81
N GLU A 263 -5.72 13.08 11.33
CA GLU A 263 -4.69 12.03 11.30
C GLU A 263 -5.13 10.81 12.12
N ASP A 264 -5.72 11.02 13.30
CA ASP A 264 -6.26 9.96 14.13
C ASP A 264 -7.38 9.20 13.41
N ARG A 265 -8.26 9.90 12.70
CA ARG A 265 -9.34 9.27 11.94
C ARG A 265 -8.80 8.43 10.77
N ILE A 266 -7.80 8.93 10.05
CA ILE A 266 -7.14 8.18 8.96
C ILE A 266 -6.50 6.91 9.51
N ARG A 267 -5.84 6.99 10.67
CA ARG A 267 -5.24 5.84 11.35
C ARG A 267 -6.30 4.80 11.72
N GLN A 268 -7.37 5.20 12.41
CA GLN A 268 -8.43 4.28 12.83
C GLN A 268 -9.12 3.59 11.63
N LEU A 269 -9.36 4.33 10.54
CA LEU A 269 -9.95 3.76 9.32
C LEU A 269 -8.99 2.77 8.64
N HIS A 270 -7.69 3.05 8.59
CA HIS A 270 -6.71 2.09 8.06
C HIS A 270 -6.59 0.83 8.93
N GLU A 271 -6.62 0.97 10.25
CA GLU A 271 -6.60 -0.15 11.19
C GLU A 271 -7.84 -1.03 11.00
N ALA A 272 -9.04 -0.42 10.98
CA ALA A 272 -10.28 -1.16 10.71
C ALA A 272 -10.27 -1.82 9.33
N HIS A 273 -9.75 -1.15 8.30
CA HIS A 273 -9.67 -1.73 6.95
C HIS A 273 -8.66 -2.88 6.89
N ARG A 274 -7.56 -2.83 7.66
CA ARG A 274 -6.59 -3.93 7.78
C ARG A 274 -7.20 -5.13 8.50
N ASP A 275 -7.91 -4.88 9.59
CA ASP A 275 -8.38 -5.93 10.49
C ASP A 275 -9.69 -6.56 10.03
N PHE A 276 -10.52 -5.82 9.29
CA PHE A 276 -11.85 -6.28 8.88
C PHE A 276 -12.11 -6.20 7.37
N GLY A 277 -11.19 -5.63 6.58
CA GLY A 277 -11.35 -5.57 5.13
C GLY A 277 -11.39 -6.95 4.45
N PRO A 278 -11.63 -7.01 3.13
CA PRO A 278 -11.69 -8.28 2.36
C PRO A 278 -10.38 -9.10 2.43
N ALA A 279 -9.26 -8.43 2.72
CA ALA A 279 -7.96 -9.03 2.93
C ALA A 279 -7.76 -9.65 4.34
N SER A 280 -8.68 -9.40 5.27
CA SER A 280 -8.51 -9.73 6.67
C SER A 280 -8.83 -11.19 7.00
N GLN A 281 -8.27 -11.68 8.10
CA GLN A 281 -8.61 -13.02 8.61
C GLN A 281 -10.09 -13.11 9.05
N HIS A 282 -10.72 -11.98 9.40
CA HIS A 282 -12.14 -11.91 9.77
C HIS A 282 -13.07 -12.11 8.56
N PHE A 283 -12.71 -11.58 7.38
CA PHE A 283 -13.44 -11.86 6.13
C PHE A 283 -13.56 -13.36 5.87
N LEU A 284 -12.48 -14.11 6.11
CA LEU A 284 -12.43 -15.56 5.91
C LEU A 284 -13.14 -16.36 7.00
N SER A 285 -13.61 -15.75 8.10
CA SER A 285 -14.38 -16.47 9.13
C SER A 285 -15.68 -17.07 8.58
N THR A 286 -16.24 -16.45 7.53
CA THR A 286 -17.45 -16.90 6.84
C THR A 286 -17.23 -18.11 5.91
N SER A 287 -15.98 -18.56 5.71
CA SER A 287 -15.66 -19.75 4.90
C SER A 287 -16.21 -21.04 5.54
N VAL A 288 -16.36 -21.04 6.86
CA VAL A 288 -16.90 -22.14 7.66
C VAL A 288 -18.22 -21.75 8.32
N GLN A 289 -19.00 -22.76 8.68
CA GLN A 289 -20.28 -22.61 9.36
C GLN A 289 -20.38 -23.65 10.50
N GLY A 290 -21.28 -23.42 11.46
CA GLY A 290 -21.46 -24.31 12.61
C GLY A 290 -21.61 -25.78 12.18
N PRO A 291 -20.90 -26.73 12.82
CA PRO A 291 -20.16 -26.64 14.10
C PRO A 291 -18.70 -26.15 14.00
N TRP A 292 -18.26 -25.66 12.84
CA TRP A 292 -16.87 -25.26 12.60
C TRP A 292 -16.62 -23.78 12.85
N GLU A 293 -15.47 -23.48 13.44
CA GLU A 293 -14.94 -22.14 13.62
C GLU A 293 -13.52 -22.06 13.03
N ARG A 294 -13.24 -20.96 12.34
CA ARG A 294 -11.91 -20.67 11.82
C ARG A 294 -11.15 -19.82 12.83
N ALA A 295 -10.00 -20.31 13.28
CA ALA A 295 -9.14 -19.65 14.25
C ALA A 295 -7.73 -19.42 13.69
N ILE A 296 -6.97 -18.55 14.34
CA ILE A 296 -5.61 -18.18 13.93
C ILE A 296 -4.61 -18.53 15.03
N SER A 297 -3.57 -19.26 14.67
CA SER A 297 -2.47 -19.58 15.60
C SER A 297 -1.58 -18.35 15.86
N PRO A 298 -0.73 -18.37 16.92
CA PRO A 298 0.22 -17.29 17.19
C PRO A 298 1.14 -16.96 16.00
N ASN A 299 1.45 -17.98 15.18
CA ASN A 299 2.27 -17.86 13.97
C ASN A 299 1.48 -17.36 12.75
N LYS A 300 0.26 -16.83 12.95
CA LYS A 300 -0.65 -16.31 11.91
C LYS A 300 -1.15 -17.36 10.91
N VAL A 301 -1.02 -18.64 11.25
CA VAL A 301 -1.52 -19.76 10.43
C VAL A 301 -2.96 -20.09 10.81
N PRO A 302 -3.90 -20.14 9.84
CA PRO A 302 -5.27 -20.58 10.09
C PRO A 302 -5.35 -22.05 10.48
N TYR A 303 -6.23 -22.36 11.42
CA TYR A 303 -6.66 -23.70 11.78
C TYR A 303 -8.15 -23.68 12.08
N TYR A 304 -8.76 -24.85 12.13
CA TYR A 304 -10.22 -25.01 12.24
C TYR A 304 -10.54 -25.79 13.49
N ILE A 305 -11.52 -25.29 14.24
CA ILE A 305 -12.03 -25.85 15.48
C ILE A 305 -13.40 -26.42 15.17
N ASN A 306 -13.60 -27.71 15.46
CA ASN A 306 -14.92 -28.32 15.45
C ASN A 306 -15.43 -28.40 16.89
N HIS A 307 -16.46 -27.62 17.19
CA HIS A 307 -17.04 -27.55 18.54
C HIS A 307 -17.86 -28.79 18.91
N GLU A 308 -18.39 -29.51 17.93
CA GLU A 308 -19.16 -30.73 18.15
C GLU A 308 -18.24 -31.91 18.51
N THR A 309 -17.13 -32.07 17.79
CA THR A 309 -16.16 -33.15 18.04
C THR A 309 -15.05 -32.75 19.01
N GLN A 310 -14.98 -31.48 19.42
CA GLN A 310 -13.94 -30.92 20.28
C GLN A 310 -12.52 -31.17 19.74
N THR A 311 -12.35 -31.05 18.42
CA THR A 311 -11.07 -31.27 17.74
C THR A 311 -10.62 -30.02 17.00
N THR A 312 -9.30 -29.86 16.87
CA THR A 312 -8.68 -28.85 16.02
C THR A 312 -7.93 -29.49 14.88
N CYS A 313 -8.01 -28.94 13.66
CA CYS A 313 -7.26 -29.40 12.50
C CYS A 313 -6.72 -28.25 11.67
N TRP A 314 -5.61 -28.50 10.96
CA TRP A 314 -5.05 -27.52 10.01
C TRP A 314 -5.85 -27.44 8.71
N ASP A 315 -6.55 -28.52 8.37
CA ASP A 315 -7.28 -28.63 7.11
C ASP A 315 -8.67 -28.04 7.24
N HIS A 316 -9.08 -27.22 6.28
CA HIS A 316 -10.44 -26.73 6.17
C HIS A 316 -11.39 -27.94 6.06
N PRO A 317 -12.58 -27.94 6.69
CA PRO A 317 -13.50 -29.09 6.65
C PRO A 317 -13.82 -29.54 5.22
N LYS A 318 -14.16 -28.61 4.32
CA LYS A 318 -14.36 -28.91 2.90
C LYS A 318 -13.10 -29.40 2.17
N MET A 319 -11.88 -29.03 2.59
CA MET A 319 -10.66 -29.64 2.03
C MET A 319 -10.56 -31.09 2.49
N THR A 320 -10.84 -31.37 3.76
CA THR A 320 -10.83 -32.73 4.31
C THR A 320 -11.81 -33.63 3.57
N GLU A 321 -13.06 -33.18 3.38
CA GLU A 321 -14.07 -33.87 2.57
C GLU A 321 -13.61 -34.10 1.13
N LEU A 322 -13.00 -33.08 0.51
CA LEU A 322 -12.46 -33.18 -0.83
C LEU A 322 -11.37 -34.26 -0.92
N TYR A 323 -10.38 -34.25 -0.02
CA TYR A 323 -9.31 -35.26 0.03
C TYR A 323 -9.85 -36.67 0.26
N GLN A 324 -10.85 -36.83 1.13
CA GLN A 324 -11.53 -38.12 1.33
C GLN A 324 -12.18 -38.61 0.04
N SER A 325 -12.87 -37.73 -0.70
CA SER A 325 -13.48 -38.08 -1.99
C SER A 325 -12.46 -38.50 -3.06
N LEU A 326 -11.18 -38.12 -2.93
CA LEU A 326 -10.14 -38.53 -3.88
C LEU A 326 -9.83 -40.02 -3.79
N ALA A 327 -10.18 -40.69 -2.69
CA ALA A 327 -9.98 -42.12 -2.51
C ALA A 327 -10.76 -42.96 -3.55
N ASP A 328 -11.91 -42.48 -4.01
CA ASP A 328 -12.73 -43.14 -5.03
C ASP A 328 -12.00 -43.32 -6.37
N LEU A 329 -10.98 -42.49 -6.61
CA LEU A 329 -10.16 -42.53 -7.83
C LEU A 329 -8.98 -43.51 -7.71
N ASN A 330 -8.79 -44.17 -6.56
CA ASN A 330 -7.70 -45.13 -6.37
C ASN A 330 -7.82 -46.37 -7.26
N ASN A 331 -9.01 -46.67 -7.76
CA ASN A 331 -9.27 -47.74 -8.72
C ASN A 331 -8.71 -47.47 -10.14
N VAL A 332 -8.32 -46.24 -10.45
CA VAL A 332 -7.75 -45.87 -11.75
C VAL A 332 -6.36 -46.48 -11.89
N ARG A 333 -6.22 -47.40 -12.85
CA ARG A 333 -5.01 -48.24 -13.04
C ARG A 333 -3.76 -47.44 -13.38
N PHE A 334 -3.86 -46.51 -14.33
CA PHE A 334 -2.72 -45.69 -14.74
C PHE A 334 -2.49 -44.55 -13.76
N SER A 335 -1.35 -44.56 -13.07
CA SER A 335 -1.02 -43.61 -12.00
C SER A 335 -1.02 -42.15 -12.43
N ALA A 336 -0.52 -41.84 -13.63
CA ALA A 336 -0.55 -40.49 -14.18
C ALA A 336 -1.99 -39.99 -14.39
N TYR A 337 -2.87 -40.83 -14.93
CA TYR A 337 -4.28 -40.49 -15.14
C TYR A 337 -5.03 -40.38 -13.81
N ARG A 338 -4.77 -41.28 -12.87
CA ARG A 338 -5.32 -41.21 -11.51
C ARG A 338 -4.97 -39.88 -10.84
N THR A 339 -3.69 -39.52 -10.86
CA THR A 339 -3.20 -38.25 -10.29
C THR A 339 -3.82 -37.06 -11.00
N ALA A 340 -3.90 -37.10 -12.34
CA ALA A 340 -4.55 -36.05 -13.12
C ALA A 340 -6.04 -35.90 -12.81
N MET A 341 -6.78 -36.99 -12.62
CA MET A 341 -8.19 -36.96 -12.22
C MET A 341 -8.37 -36.39 -10.81
N LYS A 342 -7.50 -36.77 -9.87
CA LYS A 342 -7.47 -36.19 -8.51
C LYS A 342 -7.22 -34.68 -8.57
N LEU A 343 -6.20 -34.26 -9.32
CA LEU A 343 -5.88 -32.85 -9.54
C LEU A 343 -7.01 -32.11 -10.27
N ARG A 344 -7.72 -32.74 -11.20
CA ARG A 344 -8.87 -32.14 -11.88
C ARG A 344 -10.04 -31.91 -10.92
N ARG A 345 -10.31 -32.84 -10.01
CA ARG A 345 -11.35 -32.66 -8.98
C ARG A 345 -10.98 -31.54 -8.02
N LEU A 346 -9.73 -31.49 -7.57
CA LEU A 346 -9.19 -30.40 -6.77
C LEU A 346 -9.26 -29.04 -7.49
N GLN A 347 -8.81 -28.99 -8.74
CA GLN A 347 -8.80 -27.78 -9.57
C GLN A 347 -10.19 -27.15 -9.67
N LYS A 348 -11.22 -27.98 -9.91
CA LYS A 348 -12.62 -27.52 -9.95
C LYS A 348 -13.13 -27.03 -8.59
N ALA A 349 -12.80 -27.75 -7.51
CA ALA A 349 -13.19 -27.35 -6.16
C ALA A 349 -12.56 -26.01 -5.74
N LEU A 350 -11.37 -25.70 -6.27
CA LEU A 350 -10.67 -24.42 -6.07
C LEU A 350 -11.01 -23.38 -7.15
N CYS A 351 -11.90 -23.68 -8.11
CA CYS A 351 -12.23 -22.82 -9.25
C CYS A 351 -11.04 -22.37 -10.12
N LEU A 352 -9.88 -23.03 -10.02
CA LEU A 352 -8.68 -22.65 -10.78
C LEU A 352 -8.79 -23.01 -12.27
N ASP A 353 -9.76 -23.84 -12.66
CA ASP A 353 -10.09 -24.08 -14.07
C ASP A 353 -10.86 -22.94 -14.74
N LEU A 354 -11.27 -21.93 -13.97
CA LEU A 354 -11.79 -20.67 -14.49
C LEU A 354 -10.67 -19.63 -14.69
N LEU A 355 -9.52 -19.80 -14.02
CA LEU A 355 -8.41 -18.86 -14.04
C LEU A 355 -7.57 -18.96 -15.33
N SER A 356 -7.54 -17.88 -16.12
CA SER A 356 -6.64 -17.76 -17.28
C SER A 356 -5.21 -17.42 -16.87
N LEU A 357 -4.22 -17.71 -17.72
CA LEU A 357 -2.82 -17.31 -17.47
C LEU A 357 -2.68 -15.79 -17.41
N SER A 358 -3.40 -15.06 -18.27
CA SER A 358 -3.37 -13.59 -18.26
C SER A 358 -3.86 -13.04 -16.93
N ALA A 359 -5.03 -13.48 -16.47
CA ALA A 359 -5.60 -13.01 -15.21
C ALA A 359 -4.74 -13.37 -13.99
N ALA A 360 -4.11 -14.55 -13.99
CA ALA A 360 -3.15 -14.93 -12.98
C ALA A 360 -1.91 -14.00 -12.99
N CYS A 361 -1.36 -13.69 -14.15
CA CYS A 361 -0.24 -12.75 -14.28
C CYS A 361 -0.60 -11.34 -13.81
N ASP A 362 -1.79 -10.84 -14.18
CA ASP A 362 -2.25 -9.51 -13.77
C ASP A 362 -2.30 -9.40 -12.24
N ALA A 363 -2.85 -10.41 -11.56
CA ALA A 363 -2.89 -10.45 -10.09
C ALA A 363 -1.48 -10.54 -9.49
N LEU A 364 -0.59 -11.36 -10.05
CA LEU A 364 0.79 -11.48 -9.57
C LEU A 364 1.57 -10.16 -9.71
N ASP A 365 1.35 -9.42 -10.80
CA ASP A 365 1.99 -8.13 -11.05
C ASP A 365 1.44 -7.02 -10.15
N GLN A 366 0.11 -6.98 -9.93
CA GLN A 366 -0.53 -6.03 -9.00
C GLN A 366 0.01 -6.16 -7.57
N HIS A 367 0.29 -7.38 -7.13
CA HIS A 367 0.85 -7.67 -5.81
C HIS A 367 2.38 -7.65 -5.76
N ASN A 368 3.05 -7.18 -6.82
CA ASN A 368 4.51 -7.04 -6.92
C ASN A 368 5.29 -8.35 -6.68
N LEU A 369 4.74 -9.49 -7.07
CA LEU A 369 5.29 -10.82 -6.81
C LEU A 369 6.31 -11.24 -7.87
N LYS A 370 7.37 -10.43 -8.01
CA LYS A 370 8.39 -10.59 -9.07
C LYS A 370 9.62 -11.36 -8.61
N GLN A 371 9.99 -11.25 -7.33
CA GLN A 371 11.16 -11.92 -6.76
C GLN A 371 10.83 -13.35 -6.31
N ASN A 372 11.16 -14.33 -7.15
CA ASN A 372 10.73 -15.71 -6.98
C ASN A 372 11.33 -16.43 -5.76
N ASP A 373 12.52 -16.01 -5.30
CA ASP A 373 13.22 -16.60 -4.15
C ASP A 373 12.73 -16.06 -2.80
N GLN A 374 11.98 -14.95 -2.78
CA GLN A 374 11.52 -14.34 -1.54
C GLN A 374 10.36 -15.14 -0.91
N PRO A 375 10.31 -15.21 0.44
CA PRO A 375 9.16 -15.74 1.14
C PRO A 375 7.98 -14.76 1.04
N MET A 376 6.80 -15.33 0.92
CA MET A 376 5.50 -14.68 0.96
C MET A 376 4.79 -15.16 2.23
N ASP A 377 4.33 -14.24 3.06
CA ASP A 377 3.53 -14.57 4.24
C ASP A 377 2.07 -14.89 3.89
N ILE A 378 1.33 -15.44 4.86
CA ILE A 378 -0.08 -15.81 4.66
C ILE A 378 -0.96 -14.64 4.23
N LEU A 379 -0.69 -13.42 4.72
CA LEU A 379 -1.50 -12.25 4.35
C LEU A 379 -1.27 -11.88 2.88
N GLN A 380 -0.02 -11.93 2.41
CA GLN A 380 0.30 -11.72 1.00
C GLN A 380 -0.33 -12.80 0.10
N VAL A 381 -0.38 -14.07 0.56
CA VAL A 381 -1.11 -15.14 -0.15
C VAL A 381 -2.61 -14.81 -0.23
N ILE A 382 -3.24 -14.47 0.90
CA ILE A 382 -4.66 -14.12 0.97
C ILE A 382 -4.98 -12.94 0.06
N ASN A 383 -4.18 -11.89 0.08
CA ASN A 383 -4.38 -10.70 -0.74
C ASN A 383 -4.36 -11.04 -2.24
N CYS A 384 -3.36 -11.81 -2.68
CA CYS A 384 -3.26 -12.20 -4.08
C CYS A 384 -4.41 -13.13 -4.51
N LEU A 385 -4.78 -14.10 -3.66
CA LEU A 385 -5.91 -14.98 -3.92
C LEU A 385 -7.25 -14.22 -3.94
N THR A 386 -7.44 -13.25 -3.06
CA THR A 386 -8.66 -12.43 -3.00
C THR A 386 -8.82 -11.66 -4.31
N THR A 387 -7.77 -11.00 -4.79
CA THR A 387 -7.77 -10.36 -6.12
C THR A 387 -8.09 -11.33 -7.26
N ILE A 388 -7.56 -12.56 -7.21
CA ILE A 388 -7.88 -13.58 -8.21
C ILE A 388 -9.37 -13.95 -8.15
N TYR A 389 -9.89 -14.24 -6.97
CA TYR A 389 -11.25 -14.76 -6.82
C TYR A 389 -12.33 -13.69 -6.94
N ASP A 390 -12.08 -12.44 -6.54
CA ASP A 390 -12.98 -11.31 -6.81
C ASP A 390 -13.19 -11.12 -8.31
N ARG A 391 -12.09 -11.16 -9.08
CA ARG A 391 -12.16 -11.08 -10.53
C ARG A 391 -12.95 -12.26 -11.12
N LEU A 392 -12.72 -13.48 -10.62
CA LEU A 392 -13.45 -14.65 -11.09
C LEU A 392 -14.94 -14.61 -10.72
N GLU A 393 -15.29 -14.04 -9.57
CA GLU A 393 -16.68 -13.87 -9.13
C GLU A 393 -17.43 -12.88 -10.03
N GLN A 394 -16.79 -11.76 -10.39
CA GLN A 394 -17.30 -10.79 -11.36
C GLN A 394 -17.48 -11.38 -12.77
N GLU A 395 -16.57 -12.25 -13.20
CA GLU A 395 -16.64 -12.92 -14.52
C GLU A 395 -17.65 -14.09 -14.54
N HIS A 396 -17.97 -14.66 -13.37
CA HIS A 396 -18.75 -15.89 -13.24
C HIS A 396 -19.74 -15.85 -12.05
N ASN A 397 -20.81 -15.06 -12.21
CA ASN A 397 -21.86 -14.88 -11.21
C ASN A 397 -22.32 -16.21 -10.57
N ASN A 398 -22.37 -16.25 -9.24
CA ASN A 398 -22.82 -17.38 -8.39
C ASN A 398 -21.98 -18.67 -8.44
N LEU A 399 -20.89 -18.74 -9.23
CA LEU A 399 -20.01 -19.93 -9.23
C LEU A 399 -18.87 -19.85 -8.22
N VAL A 400 -18.47 -18.64 -7.82
CA VAL A 400 -17.32 -18.40 -6.96
C VAL A 400 -17.79 -17.81 -5.64
N ASN A 401 -17.63 -18.56 -4.55
CA ASN A 401 -17.74 -18.02 -3.20
C ASN A 401 -16.34 -17.56 -2.78
N VAL A 402 -16.07 -16.25 -2.83
CA VAL A 402 -14.72 -15.69 -2.63
C VAL A 402 -14.11 -16.11 -1.28
N PRO A 403 -14.77 -15.91 -0.11
CA PRO A 403 -14.19 -16.32 1.17
C PRO A 403 -13.80 -17.80 1.21
N LEU A 404 -14.68 -18.68 0.72
CA LEU A 404 -14.43 -20.12 0.70
C LEU A 404 -13.28 -20.48 -0.25
N CYS A 405 -13.26 -19.92 -1.46
CA CYS A 405 -12.23 -20.21 -2.46
C CYS A 405 -10.84 -19.74 -2.00
N VAL A 406 -10.75 -18.55 -1.41
CA VAL A 406 -9.49 -18.02 -0.85
C VAL A 406 -8.98 -18.95 0.24
N ASP A 407 -9.84 -19.34 1.20
CA ASP A 407 -9.44 -20.14 2.35
C ASP A 407 -9.09 -21.58 1.96
N MET A 408 -9.86 -22.21 1.05
CA MET A 408 -9.56 -23.54 0.50
C MET A 408 -8.26 -23.55 -0.31
N CYS A 409 -8.02 -22.52 -1.14
CA CYS A 409 -6.82 -22.45 -1.97
C CYS A 409 -5.57 -22.13 -1.13
N LEU A 410 -5.69 -21.25 -0.13
CA LEU A 410 -4.67 -21.04 0.89
C LEU A 410 -4.34 -22.35 1.61
N ASN A 411 -5.36 -23.08 2.08
CA ASN A 411 -5.17 -24.36 2.76
C ASN A 411 -4.42 -25.36 1.88
N TRP A 412 -4.80 -25.49 0.61
CA TRP A 412 -4.10 -26.33 -0.36
C TRP A 412 -2.64 -25.91 -0.56
N LEU A 413 -2.36 -24.62 -0.75
CA LEU A 413 -1.00 -24.10 -0.94
C LEU A 413 -0.11 -24.36 0.29
N LEU A 414 -0.63 -24.16 1.50
CA LEU A 414 0.10 -24.45 2.73
C LEU A 414 0.33 -25.95 2.91
N ASN A 415 -0.63 -26.78 2.53
CA ASN A 415 -0.47 -28.23 2.49
C ASN A 415 0.64 -28.68 1.54
N VAL A 416 0.75 -28.07 0.36
CA VAL A 416 1.79 -28.41 -0.62
C VAL A 416 3.16 -27.86 -0.23
N TYR A 417 3.24 -26.61 0.24
CA TYR A 417 4.51 -25.88 0.32
C TYR A 417 4.92 -25.42 1.73
N ASP A 418 4.04 -25.49 2.73
CA ASP A 418 4.30 -25.12 4.13
C ASP A 418 3.75 -26.18 5.10
N THR A 419 4.18 -27.43 4.91
CA THR A 419 3.77 -28.57 5.76
C THR A 419 4.12 -28.35 7.24
N GLY A 420 5.19 -27.60 7.52
CA GLY A 420 5.61 -27.23 8.87
C GLY A 420 4.83 -26.06 9.48
N ARG A 421 3.88 -25.47 8.76
CA ARG A 421 3.05 -24.33 9.22
C ARG A 421 3.90 -23.18 9.76
N THR A 422 4.93 -22.82 9.00
CA THR A 422 5.82 -21.68 9.29
C THR A 422 5.16 -20.33 8.98
N GLY A 423 4.04 -20.33 8.26
CA GLY A 423 3.30 -19.15 7.86
C GLY A 423 3.85 -18.47 6.60
N ARG A 424 4.76 -19.15 5.87
CA ARG A 424 5.46 -18.58 4.71
C ARG A 424 5.68 -19.62 3.61
N ILE A 425 5.52 -19.21 2.35
CA ILE A 425 5.87 -20.00 1.15
C ILE A 425 6.71 -19.16 0.19
N ARG A 426 7.54 -19.75 -0.66
CA ARG A 426 8.26 -18.97 -1.69
C ARG A 426 7.31 -18.47 -2.77
N VAL A 427 7.58 -17.29 -3.32
CA VAL A 427 6.84 -16.73 -4.48
C VAL A 427 6.86 -17.70 -5.67
N LEU A 428 7.99 -18.38 -5.93
CA LEU A 428 8.08 -19.41 -6.97
C LEU A 428 7.08 -20.55 -6.74
N SER A 429 6.92 -20.98 -5.50
CA SER A 429 6.04 -22.10 -5.12
C SER A 429 4.57 -21.71 -5.28
N PHE A 430 4.20 -20.49 -4.85
CA PHE A 430 2.88 -19.93 -5.07
C PHE A 430 2.53 -19.91 -6.58
N LYS A 431 3.42 -19.34 -7.41
CA LYS A 431 3.25 -19.32 -8.87
C LYS A 431 3.16 -20.73 -9.45
N THR A 432 4.01 -21.65 -9.00
CA THR A 432 4.02 -23.03 -9.49
C THR A 432 2.70 -23.72 -9.19
N GLY A 433 2.14 -23.57 -7.99
CA GLY A 433 0.82 -24.10 -7.64
C GLY A 433 -0.31 -23.52 -8.50
N ILE A 434 -0.45 -22.19 -8.50
CA ILE A 434 -1.54 -21.50 -9.20
C ILE A 434 -1.50 -21.75 -10.71
N ILE A 435 -0.33 -21.59 -11.34
CA ILE A 435 -0.21 -21.74 -12.79
C ILE A 435 -0.31 -23.20 -13.22
N SER A 436 0.19 -24.16 -12.41
CA SER A 436 0.02 -25.59 -12.72
C SER A 436 -1.44 -26.03 -12.72
N LEU A 437 -2.32 -25.35 -11.99
CA LEU A 437 -3.76 -25.64 -11.94
C LEU A 437 -4.63 -24.62 -12.70
N CYS A 438 -4.06 -23.62 -13.37
CA CYS A 438 -4.85 -22.70 -14.19
C CYS A 438 -5.32 -23.34 -15.51
N LYS A 439 -6.29 -22.71 -16.19
CA LYS A 439 -6.94 -23.21 -17.42
C LYS A 439 -6.13 -23.01 -18.71
N ALA A 440 -4.95 -22.43 -18.61
CA ALA A 440 -4.11 -22.14 -19.77
C ALA A 440 -3.64 -23.41 -20.49
N HIS A 441 -3.28 -23.26 -21.77
CA HIS A 441 -2.71 -24.35 -22.54
C HIS A 441 -1.42 -24.87 -21.89
N LEU A 442 -1.17 -26.17 -22.08
CA LEU A 442 -0.04 -26.85 -21.44
C LEU A 442 1.31 -26.21 -21.82
N GLU A 443 1.47 -25.83 -23.09
CA GLU A 443 2.68 -25.16 -23.58
C GLU A 443 2.90 -23.80 -22.88
N ASP A 444 1.84 -23.00 -22.74
CA ASP A 444 1.92 -21.68 -22.09
C ASP A 444 2.32 -21.80 -20.62
N LYS A 445 1.80 -22.81 -19.93
CA LYS A 445 2.15 -23.12 -18.54
C LYS A 445 3.63 -23.48 -18.42
N TYR A 446 4.13 -24.35 -19.29
CA TYR A 446 5.55 -24.69 -19.32
C TYR A 446 6.43 -23.49 -19.64
N ARG A 447 6.07 -22.67 -20.63
CA ARG A 447 6.81 -21.45 -20.98
C ARG A 447 6.85 -20.46 -19.82
N TYR A 448 5.71 -20.24 -19.16
CA TYR A 448 5.62 -19.35 -18.02
C TYR A 448 6.49 -19.83 -16.85
N LEU A 449 6.34 -21.09 -16.45
CA LEU A 449 7.05 -21.67 -15.32
C LEU A 449 8.56 -21.75 -15.57
N PHE A 450 8.98 -22.11 -16.77
CA PHE A 450 10.39 -22.08 -17.15
C PHE A 450 10.97 -20.66 -17.06
N LYS A 451 10.22 -19.64 -17.52
CA LYS A 451 10.64 -18.24 -17.41
C LYS A 451 10.82 -17.80 -15.96
N GLN A 452 10.11 -18.38 -14.99
CA GLN A 452 10.28 -18.02 -13.58
C GLN A 452 11.64 -18.45 -13.00
N VAL A 453 12.26 -19.51 -13.54
CA VAL A 453 13.54 -20.02 -13.05
C VAL A 453 14.72 -19.67 -13.96
N ALA A 454 14.47 -19.41 -15.24
CA ALA A 454 15.48 -18.98 -16.20
C ALA A 454 16.15 -17.66 -15.79
N SER A 455 17.36 -17.43 -16.29
CA SER A 455 18.07 -16.15 -16.19
C SER A 455 17.33 -15.05 -16.96
N SER A 456 17.74 -13.80 -16.76
CA SER A 456 17.27 -12.66 -17.55
C SER A 456 17.51 -12.82 -19.06
N THR A 457 18.48 -13.64 -19.44
CA THR A 457 18.80 -13.98 -20.84
C THR A 457 17.99 -15.16 -21.39
N GLY A 458 17.12 -15.78 -20.58
CA GLY A 458 16.25 -16.89 -21.00
C GLY A 458 16.87 -18.28 -20.94
N PHE A 459 18.03 -18.42 -20.30
CA PHE A 459 18.76 -19.68 -20.14
C PHE A 459 18.54 -20.28 -18.75
N CYS A 460 18.56 -21.60 -18.65
CA CYS A 460 18.31 -22.34 -17.41
C CYS A 460 19.40 -23.40 -17.21
N ASP A 461 20.07 -23.36 -16.06
CA ASP A 461 21.05 -24.37 -15.64
C ASP A 461 20.39 -25.51 -14.85
N GLN A 462 21.18 -26.52 -14.46
CA GLN A 462 20.67 -27.67 -13.70
C GLN A 462 20.02 -27.25 -12.37
N ARG A 463 20.59 -26.25 -11.69
CA ARG A 463 20.10 -25.78 -10.40
C ARG A 463 18.72 -25.12 -10.55
N ARG A 464 18.57 -24.23 -11.53
CA ARG A 464 17.32 -23.50 -11.83
C ARG A 464 16.22 -24.46 -12.29
N LEU A 465 16.55 -25.43 -13.15
CA LEU A 465 15.59 -26.48 -13.50
C LEU A 465 15.20 -27.30 -12.26
N GLY A 466 16.17 -27.60 -11.40
CA GLY A 466 15.96 -28.25 -10.12
C GLY A 466 14.95 -27.51 -9.24
N LEU A 467 15.02 -26.17 -9.14
CA LEU A 467 14.05 -25.37 -8.39
C LEU A 467 12.61 -25.56 -8.92
N LEU A 468 12.42 -25.54 -10.23
CA LEU A 468 11.10 -25.73 -10.84
C LEU A 468 10.56 -27.14 -10.60
N LEU A 469 11.39 -28.16 -10.81
CA LEU A 469 10.98 -29.56 -10.61
C LEU A 469 10.72 -29.86 -9.14
N HIS A 470 11.53 -29.29 -8.24
CA HIS A 470 11.34 -29.41 -6.80
C HIS A 470 9.98 -28.84 -6.36
N ASP A 471 9.56 -27.70 -6.90
CA ASP A 471 8.24 -27.13 -6.55
C ASP A 471 7.11 -27.91 -7.23
N SER A 472 7.29 -28.33 -8.48
CA SER A 472 6.29 -29.08 -9.23
C SER A 472 5.98 -30.45 -8.61
N ILE A 473 7.01 -31.15 -8.10
CA ILE A 473 6.84 -32.49 -7.52
C ILE A 473 6.10 -32.47 -6.17
N GLN A 474 6.03 -31.31 -5.49
CA GLN A 474 5.28 -31.21 -4.23
C GLN A 474 3.78 -31.42 -4.45
N ILE A 475 3.25 -31.04 -5.62
CA ILE A 475 1.83 -31.17 -5.95
C ILE A 475 1.36 -32.65 -5.92
N PRO A 476 1.95 -33.58 -6.69
CA PRO A 476 1.60 -35.00 -6.59
C PRO A 476 2.06 -35.63 -5.27
N ARG A 477 3.11 -35.10 -4.62
CA ARG A 477 3.51 -35.54 -3.27
C ARG A 477 2.42 -35.30 -2.24
N GLN A 478 1.75 -34.15 -2.30
CA GLN A 478 0.64 -33.85 -1.39
C GLN A 478 -0.59 -34.75 -1.61
N LEU A 479 -0.70 -35.38 -2.79
CA LEU A 479 -1.73 -36.38 -3.08
C LEU A 479 -1.30 -37.82 -2.72
N GLY A 480 -0.09 -38.02 -2.21
CA GLY A 480 0.48 -39.35 -1.95
C GLY A 480 0.89 -40.12 -3.21
N GLU A 481 1.03 -39.47 -4.36
CA GLU A 481 1.26 -40.13 -5.66
C GLU A 481 2.71 -40.00 -6.16
N VAL A 482 3.61 -39.37 -5.39
CA VAL A 482 4.99 -39.03 -5.79
C VAL A 482 5.83 -40.23 -6.25
N ALA A 483 5.58 -41.43 -5.71
CA ALA A 483 6.29 -42.65 -6.11
C ALA A 483 6.12 -42.96 -7.61
N SER A 484 4.96 -42.57 -8.18
CA SER A 484 4.68 -42.74 -9.61
C SER A 484 5.42 -41.74 -10.52
N PHE A 485 6.04 -40.72 -9.92
CA PHE A 485 6.71 -39.61 -10.63
C PHE A 485 8.23 -39.57 -10.34
N GLY A 486 8.82 -40.72 -9.97
CA GLY A 486 10.26 -40.85 -9.74
C GLY A 486 10.71 -40.57 -8.30
N GLY A 487 9.77 -40.38 -7.37
CA GLY A 487 10.07 -40.07 -5.97
C GLY A 487 10.28 -38.57 -5.73
N SER A 488 10.59 -38.20 -4.48
CA SER A 488 10.76 -36.79 -4.10
C SER A 488 12.10 -36.19 -4.52
N ASN A 489 13.07 -37.04 -4.87
CA ASN A 489 14.38 -36.63 -5.37
C ASN A 489 14.26 -36.32 -6.88
N ILE A 490 14.47 -35.06 -7.25
CA ILE A 490 14.25 -34.55 -8.61
C ILE A 490 15.52 -34.61 -9.46
N GLU A 491 16.66 -34.86 -8.85
CA GLU A 491 17.98 -34.79 -9.47
C GLU A 491 18.16 -35.79 -10.62
N PRO A 492 17.61 -37.03 -10.58
CA PRO A 492 17.62 -37.91 -11.74
C PRO A 492 16.90 -37.30 -12.95
N SER A 493 15.79 -36.60 -12.73
CA SER A 493 15.01 -35.93 -13.78
C SER A 493 15.76 -34.74 -14.35
N VAL A 494 16.43 -33.95 -13.50
CA VAL A 494 17.32 -32.86 -13.95
C VAL A 494 18.45 -33.42 -14.82
N ARG A 495 19.17 -34.45 -14.36
CA ARG A 495 20.25 -35.08 -15.14
C ARG A 495 19.73 -35.64 -16.46
N SER A 496 18.58 -36.31 -16.45
CA SER A 496 17.96 -36.85 -17.66
C SER A 496 17.62 -35.74 -18.67
N CYS A 497 17.12 -34.59 -18.21
CA CYS A 497 16.82 -33.45 -19.08
C CYS A 497 18.10 -32.88 -19.72
N PHE A 498 19.17 -32.74 -18.95
CA PHE A 498 20.44 -32.21 -19.46
C PHE A 498 21.18 -33.19 -20.36
N GLN A 499 21.08 -34.49 -20.10
CA GLN A 499 21.54 -35.54 -21.03
C GLN A 499 20.78 -35.46 -22.36
N PHE A 500 19.47 -35.26 -22.30
CA PHE A 500 18.64 -35.06 -23.49
C PHE A 500 19.02 -33.79 -24.26
N ALA A 501 19.40 -32.72 -23.56
CA ALA A 501 19.94 -31.50 -24.13
C ALA A 501 21.41 -31.63 -24.60
N ASN A 502 21.92 -32.85 -24.78
CA ASN A 502 23.29 -33.17 -25.19
C ASN A 502 24.36 -32.61 -24.24
N ASN A 503 24.09 -32.66 -22.93
CA ASN A 503 24.94 -32.19 -21.84
C ASN A 503 25.41 -30.73 -21.97
N LYS A 504 24.60 -29.88 -22.61
CA LYS A 504 24.84 -28.42 -22.61
C LYS A 504 24.79 -27.89 -21.17
N PRO A 505 25.62 -26.89 -20.81
CA PRO A 505 25.60 -26.30 -19.47
C PRO A 505 24.29 -25.57 -19.17
N GLU A 506 23.61 -25.08 -20.19
CA GLU A 506 22.34 -24.36 -20.10
C GLU A 506 21.37 -24.82 -21.19
N ILE A 507 20.08 -24.74 -20.88
CA ILE A 507 18.96 -25.02 -21.79
C ILE A 507 18.10 -23.77 -21.98
N GLU A 508 17.42 -23.68 -23.12
CA GLU A 508 16.46 -22.61 -23.43
C GLU A 508 15.08 -23.20 -23.72
N ALA A 509 14.00 -22.44 -23.46
CA ALA A 509 12.62 -22.92 -23.66
C ALA A 509 12.26 -23.13 -25.14
N THR A 510 12.98 -22.50 -26.06
CA THR A 510 12.69 -22.54 -27.49
C THR A 510 13.91 -23.00 -28.27
N ALA A 511 13.84 -24.20 -28.82
CA ALA A 511 14.87 -24.70 -29.72
C ALA A 511 14.90 -23.88 -31.02
N LYS A 512 16.10 -23.49 -31.45
CA LYS A 512 16.34 -22.83 -32.73
C LYS A 512 17.04 -23.79 -33.68
N HIS A 513 16.45 -24.02 -34.85
CA HIS A 513 17.04 -24.85 -35.90
C HIS A 513 17.38 -23.99 -37.11
N GLN A 514 18.64 -24.04 -37.55
CA GLN A 514 19.11 -23.39 -38.78
C GLN A 514 18.62 -24.15 -40.03
N ALA A 515 17.30 -24.25 -40.15
CA ALA A 515 16.59 -24.92 -41.23
C ALA A 515 15.43 -24.02 -41.67
N LYS A 516 15.11 -24.07 -42.96
CA LYS A 516 14.01 -23.31 -43.55
C LYS A 516 12.80 -24.21 -43.70
N CYS A 517 11.64 -23.79 -43.20
CA CYS A 517 10.41 -24.54 -43.41
C CYS A 517 10.06 -24.58 -44.90
N ASN A 518 9.90 -25.78 -45.48
CA ASN A 518 9.59 -25.95 -46.89
C ASN A 518 8.18 -25.47 -47.26
N ILE A 519 7.31 -25.22 -46.27
CA ILE A 519 5.92 -24.74 -46.44
C ILE A 519 5.83 -23.22 -46.30
N CYS A 520 5.94 -22.69 -45.07
CA CYS A 520 5.81 -21.24 -44.79
C CYS A 520 7.08 -20.43 -45.10
N LYS A 521 8.19 -21.09 -45.44
CA LYS A 521 9.49 -20.45 -45.75
C LYS A 521 10.18 -19.73 -44.59
N GLU A 522 9.65 -19.83 -43.39
CA GLU A 522 10.25 -19.31 -42.16
C GLU A 522 11.62 -19.95 -41.88
N CYS A 523 12.60 -19.13 -41.49
CA CYS A 523 13.97 -19.53 -41.19
C CYS A 523 14.59 -18.50 -40.21
N PRO A 524 15.21 -18.93 -39.08
CA PRO A 524 15.30 -20.31 -38.60
C PRO A 524 13.94 -20.86 -38.14
N ILE A 525 13.76 -22.19 -38.17
CA ILE A 525 12.61 -22.82 -37.53
C ILE A 525 12.78 -22.71 -36.00
N ILE A 526 11.80 -22.12 -35.32
CA ILE A 526 11.74 -21.99 -33.86
C ILE A 526 10.72 -23.01 -33.33
N GLY A 527 11.06 -23.75 -32.28
CA GLY A 527 10.24 -24.84 -31.74
C GLY A 527 10.53 -26.18 -32.43
N PHE A 528 9.54 -27.06 -32.55
CA PHE A 528 9.76 -28.39 -33.16
C PHE A 528 10.03 -28.30 -34.67
N ARG A 529 11.09 -28.99 -35.10
CA ARG A 529 11.44 -29.20 -36.51
C ARG A 529 11.08 -30.62 -36.92
N TYR A 530 10.31 -30.77 -37.99
CA TYR A 530 9.96 -32.06 -38.57
C TYR A 530 10.70 -32.27 -39.89
N ARG A 531 11.61 -33.25 -39.92
CA ARG A 531 12.38 -33.59 -41.11
C ARG A 531 11.82 -34.83 -41.81
N SER A 532 11.69 -34.78 -43.13
CA SER A 532 11.29 -35.95 -43.91
C SER A 532 12.41 -36.98 -44.02
N LEU A 533 12.05 -38.24 -43.78
CA LEU A 533 12.90 -39.40 -44.08
C LEU A 533 12.67 -39.97 -45.48
N LYS A 534 11.91 -39.29 -46.34
CA LYS A 534 11.68 -39.69 -47.75
C LYS A 534 12.25 -38.68 -48.73
N HIS A 535 12.14 -37.39 -48.43
CA HIS A 535 12.66 -36.31 -49.26
C HIS A 535 13.88 -35.68 -48.60
N PHE A 536 14.95 -35.50 -49.38
CA PHE A 536 16.17 -34.87 -48.91
C PHE A 536 15.93 -33.38 -48.62
N ASN A 537 16.47 -32.90 -47.49
CA ASN A 537 16.40 -31.50 -47.03
C ASN A 537 14.98 -30.92 -47.04
N TYR A 538 14.02 -31.72 -46.58
CA TYR A 538 12.62 -31.34 -46.47
C TYR A 538 12.24 -31.22 -45.00
N ASP A 539 12.16 -29.98 -44.53
CA ASP A 539 11.88 -29.61 -43.16
C ASP A 539 10.55 -28.86 -43.06
N ILE A 540 9.80 -29.10 -41.99
CA ILE A 540 8.52 -28.45 -41.72
C ILE A 540 8.56 -27.93 -40.29
N CYS A 541 8.10 -26.70 -40.06
CA CYS A 541 7.91 -26.19 -38.70
C CYS A 541 6.66 -26.81 -38.06
N GLN A 542 6.59 -26.78 -36.72
CA GLN A 542 5.46 -27.25 -35.93
C GLN A 542 4.09 -26.78 -36.44
N SER A 543 3.92 -25.48 -36.71
CA SER A 543 2.65 -24.93 -37.20
C SER A 543 2.24 -25.57 -38.54
N CYS A 544 3.13 -25.60 -39.54
CA CYS A 544 2.80 -26.18 -40.83
C CYS A 544 2.53 -27.69 -40.76
N PHE A 545 3.25 -28.39 -39.89
CA PHE A 545 3.08 -29.82 -39.66
C PHE A 545 1.71 -30.16 -39.07
N PHE A 546 1.34 -29.52 -37.96
CA PHE A 546 0.04 -29.75 -37.31
C PHE A 546 -1.16 -29.21 -38.11
N SER A 547 -0.98 -28.17 -38.92
CA SER A 547 -2.03 -27.74 -39.87
C SER A 547 -2.20 -28.69 -41.07
N GLY A 548 -1.42 -29.78 -41.18
CA GLY A 548 -1.49 -30.72 -42.30
C GLY A 548 -1.06 -30.14 -43.66
N ARG A 549 -0.36 -29.01 -43.67
CA ARG A 549 0.05 -28.33 -44.92
C ARG A 549 1.26 -29.05 -45.54
N VAL A 550 1.14 -29.49 -46.78
CA VAL A 550 2.23 -30.15 -47.55
C VAL A 550 2.61 -29.36 -48.80
N ALA A 551 3.89 -29.42 -49.17
CA ALA A 551 4.35 -28.92 -50.47
C ALA A 551 3.97 -29.91 -51.58
N LYS A 552 3.86 -29.42 -52.82
CA LYS A 552 3.57 -30.21 -54.01
C LYS A 552 4.51 -31.42 -54.11
N GLY A 553 3.95 -32.63 -54.10
CA GLY A 553 4.69 -33.90 -54.21
C GLY A 553 5.04 -34.59 -52.88
N HIS A 554 4.97 -33.90 -51.74
CA HIS A 554 5.09 -34.52 -50.41
C HIS A 554 3.74 -35.00 -49.88
N LYS A 555 3.74 -36.03 -49.02
CA LYS A 555 2.54 -36.63 -48.43
C LYS A 555 2.75 -36.77 -46.93
N MET A 556 1.73 -36.44 -46.13
CA MET A 556 1.83 -36.47 -44.67
C MET A 556 2.12 -37.85 -44.07
N HIS A 557 1.77 -38.94 -44.77
CA HIS A 557 2.05 -40.30 -44.32
C HIS A 557 3.48 -40.76 -44.60
N TYR A 558 4.31 -39.94 -45.25
CA TYR A 558 5.73 -40.25 -45.36
C TYR A 558 6.39 -40.15 -43.98
N PRO A 559 7.38 -41.01 -43.69
CA PRO A 559 8.04 -41.01 -42.38
C PRO A 559 8.73 -39.67 -42.14
N MET A 560 8.48 -39.10 -40.96
CA MET A 560 9.07 -37.86 -40.48
C MET A 560 9.79 -38.13 -39.15
N VAL A 561 10.84 -37.36 -38.86
CA VAL A 561 11.52 -37.32 -37.56
C VAL A 561 11.32 -35.95 -36.96
N GLU A 562 10.93 -35.92 -35.70
CA GLU A 562 10.83 -34.70 -34.90
C GLU A 562 12.19 -34.41 -34.24
N TYR A 563 12.58 -33.15 -34.29
CA TYR A 563 13.73 -32.60 -33.60
C TYR A 563 13.29 -31.46 -32.70
N CYS A 564 13.64 -31.57 -31.43
CA CYS A 564 13.44 -30.56 -30.39
C CYS A 564 14.78 -29.99 -29.88
N THR A 565 15.90 -30.43 -30.46
CA THR A 565 17.24 -29.90 -30.27
C THR A 565 17.95 -29.77 -31.63
N PRO A 566 18.95 -28.89 -31.79
CA PRO A 566 19.78 -28.86 -32.99
C PRO A 566 20.36 -30.25 -33.29
N THR A 567 20.30 -30.67 -34.57
CA THR A 567 20.78 -31.98 -35.00
C THR A 567 22.29 -32.08 -34.85
N THR A 568 22.76 -33.21 -34.33
CA THR A 568 24.18 -33.56 -34.34
C THR A 568 24.58 -34.12 -35.71
N SER A 569 25.88 -34.04 -36.05
CA SER A 569 26.40 -34.61 -37.29
C SER A 569 26.07 -36.11 -37.45
N GLY A 570 26.08 -36.86 -36.35
CA GLY A 570 25.70 -38.28 -36.35
C GLY A 570 24.22 -38.53 -36.66
N GLU A 571 23.32 -37.65 -36.20
CA GLU A 571 21.89 -37.72 -36.52
C GLU A 571 21.62 -37.40 -37.99
N ASP A 572 22.27 -36.36 -38.52
CA ASP A 572 22.18 -35.97 -39.94
C ASP A 572 22.61 -37.13 -40.86
N VAL A 573 23.70 -37.84 -40.52
CA VAL A 573 24.17 -39.02 -41.28
C VAL A 573 23.16 -40.18 -41.21
N ARG A 574 22.60 -40.48 -40.02
CA ARG A 574 21.59 -41.53 -39.87
C ARG A 574 20.34 -41.23 -40.68
N ASP A 575 19.87 -39.99 -40.65
CA ASP A 575 18.70 -39.56 -41.40
C ASP A 575 18.95 -39.59 -42.90
N PHE A 576 20.13 -39.16 -43.35
CA PHE A 576 20.52 -39.27 -44.75
C PHE A 576 20.50 -40.71 -45.26
N ALA A 577 21.06 -41.66 -44.49
CA ALA A 577 21.01 -43.07 -44.83
C ALA A 577 19.56 -43.61 -44.91
N LYS A 578 18.68 -43.17 -43.99
CA LYS A 578 17.24 -43.51 -44.04
C LYS A 578 16.57 -42.90 -45.27
N VAL A 579 16.87 -41.65 -45.63
CA VAL A 579 16.34 -40.98 -46.83
C VAL A 579 16.74 -41.73 -48.09
N LEU A 580 18.01 -42.13 -48.23
CA LEU A 580 18.49 -42.93 -49.36
C LEU A 580 17.76 -44.27 -49.45
N LYS A 581 17.69 -45.02 -48.34
CA LYS A 581 16.96 -46.29 -48.27
C LYS A 581 15.48 -46.14 -48.64
N ASN A 582 14.86 -45.06 -48.17
CA ASN A 582 13.46 -44.78 -48.42
C ASN A 582 13.20 -44.24 -49.83
N LYS A 583 14.18 -43.63 -50.51
CA LYS A 583 14.05 -43.10 -51.88
C LYS A 583 13.63 -44.19 -52.87
N PHE A 584 14.17 -45.41 -52.73
CA PHE A 584 13.86 -46.59 -53.55
C PHE A 584 12.51 -47.25 -53.25
N ARG A 585 11.81 -46.85 -52.18
CA ARG A 585 10.49 -47.39 -51.82
C ARG A 585 9.36 -46.65 -52.54
N THR A 586 8.37 -47.37 -53.06
CA THR A 586 7.28 -46.79 -53.85
C THR A 586 6.27 -46.03 -52.98
N LYS A 587 5.45 -45.16 -53.61
CA LYS A 587 4.36 -44.45 -52.91
C LYS A 587 3.36 -45.43 -52.26
N ARG A 588 3.06 -46.54 -52.95
CA ARG A 588 2.16 -47.61 -52.44
C ARG A 588 2.70 -48.29 -51.19
N TYR A 589 4.03 -48.42 -51.05
CA TYR A 589 4.65 -48.99 -49.84
C TYR A 589 4.36 -48.15 -48.59
N PHE A 590 4.54 -46.83 -48.66
CA PHE A 590 4.29 -45.94 -47.51
C PHE A 590 2.81 -45.73 -47.22
N ALA A 591 1.94 -45.80 -48.24
CA ALA A 591 0.50 -45.76 -48.03
C ALA A 591 -0.02 -47.00 -47.27
N LYS A 592 0.58 -48.18 -47.49
CA LYS A 592 0.24 -49.41 -46.76
C LYS A 592 0.93 -49.51 -45.38
N HIS A 593 2.02 -48.78 -45.16
CA HIS A 593 2.81 -48.82 -43.93
C HIS A 593 3.05 -47.40 -43.38
N PRO A 594 1.99 -46.68 -42.98
CA PRO A 594 2.14 -45.37 -42.36
C PRO A 594 2.88 -45.55 -41.02
N ARG A 595 4.09 -44.98 -40.92
CA ARG A 595 4.84 -44.92 -39.66
C ARG A 595 4.78 -43.48 -39.14
N MET A 596 3.65 -43.12 -38.55
CA MET A 596 3.44 -41.84 -37.87
C MET A 596 3.86 -42.01 -36.40
N GLY A 597 5.15 -42.26 -36.15
CA GLY A 597 5.66 -42.56 -34.79
C GLY A 597 5.74 -41.35 -33.85
N TYR A 598 5.01 -40.27 -34.14
CA TYR A 598 5.11 -38.96 -33.48
C TYR A 598 3.74 -38.38 -33.07
N LEU A 599 2.65 -39.12 -33.28
CA LEU A 599 1.33 -38.76 -32.77
C LEU A 599 1.00 -39.68 -31.58
N PRO A 600 0.65 -39.16 -30.40
CA PRO A 600 0.00 -39.98 -29.38
C PRO A 600 -1.37 -40.39 -29.92
N VAL A 601 -1.51 -41.68 -30.23
CA VAL A 601 -2.77 -42.34 -30.67
C VAL A 601 -3.32 -41.81 -32.01
N GLN A 602 -3.24 -42.64 -33.05
CA GLN A 602 -4.16 -42.51 -34.18
C GLN A 602 -5.59 -42.77 -33.66
N THR A 603 -6.42 -41.74 -33.57
CA THR A 603 -7.88 -41.89 -33.59
C THR A 603 -8.31 -42.32 -34.99
N VAL A 604 -8.01 -43.57 -35.34
CA VAL A 604 -8.59 -44.25 -36.51
C VAL A 604 -8.92 -45.67 -36.07
N LEU A 605 -10.13 -45.82 -35.56
CA LEU A 605 -11.07 -46.96 -35.66
C LEU A 605 -12.15 -46.74 -34.58
N GLU A 606 -12.98 -45.71 -34.76
CA GLU A 606 -14.37 -45.81 -34.30
C GLU A 606 -15.08 -46.70 -35.33
N GLY A 607 -15.65 -47.80 -34.85
CA GLY A 607 -16.54 -48.66 -35.63
C GLY A 607 -15.86 -49.85 -36.29
N ASP A 608 -15.70 -50.94 -35.53
CA ASP A 608 -16.28 -52.23 -35.92
C ASP A 608 -16.44 -53.11 -34.66
N ASN A 609 -17.63 -53.68 -34.51
CA ASN A 609 -17.95 -54.65 -33.45
C ASN A 609 -17.00 -55.85 -33.57
N MET A 610 -16.15 -56.06 -32.57
CA MET A 610 -15.49 -57.35 -32.37
C MET A 610 -15.84 -57.91 -30.99
N GLU A 611 -16.60 -59.00 -31.06
CA GLU A 611 -16.78 -59.98 -30.01
C GLU A 611 -15.45 -60.35 -29.36
N THR A 612 -15.50 -60.49 -28.04
CA THR A 612 -14.37 -60.85 -27.19
C THR A 612 -14.00 -62.32 -27.41
N PRO A 613 -12.75 -62.68 -27.77
CA PRO A 613 -12.24 -64.00 -27.46
C PRO A 613 -11.81 -63.99 -26.00
N ALA A 614 -12.61 -64.63 -25.17
CA ALA A 614 -12.19 -65.04 -23.84
C ALA A 614 -11.00 -66.01 -23.97
N SER A 615 -9.85 -65.65 -23.39
CA SER A 615 -8.98 -66.50 -22.57
C SER A 615 -7.54 -65.96 -22.53
N SER A 616 -7.12 -65.53 -21.35
CA SER A 616 -5.71 -65.53 -20.93
C SER A 616 -5.67 -65.81 -19.43
N PRO A 617 -4.68 -66.56 -18.94
CA PRO A 617 -4.81 -67.38 -17.75
C PRO A 617 -4.78 -66.53 -16.48
N GLN A 618 -5.65 -66.86 -15.52
CA GLN A 618 -5.56 -66.35 -14.15
C GLN A 618 -4.26 -66.86 -13.52
N LEU A 619 -3.38 -65.94 -13.14
CA LEU A 619 -2.30 -66.18 -12.18
C LEU A 619 -2.59 -65.35 -10.93
N SER A 620 -2.35 -65.94 -9.76
CA SER A 620 -2.67 -65.41 -8.44
C SER A 620 -1.87 -64.15 -8.11
N HIS A 621 -2.52 -63.20 -7.44
CA HIS A 621 -2.02 -61.87 -7.08
C HIS A 621 -0.83 -61.89 -6.09
N ASP A 622 -0.60 -63.03 -5.42
CA ASP A 622 0.41 -63.21 -4.36
C ASP A 622 1.87 -63.17 -4.84
N ASP A 623 2.14 -63.46 -6.12
CA ASP A 623 3.53 -63.55 -6.62
C ASP A 623 4.15 -62.19 -6.96
N THR A 624 3.33 -61.13 -7.04
CA THR A 624 3.82 -59.78 -7.41
C THR A 624 4.55 -59.10 -6.25
N HIS A 625 4.08 -59.30 -5.02
CA HIS A 625 4.62 -58.63 -3.82
C HIS A 625 5.97 -59.24 -3.39
N SER A 626 6.07 -60.58 -3.43
CA SER A 626 7.31 -61.30 -3.15
C SER A 626 8.42 -60.98 -4.17
N ARG A 627 8.05 -60.80 -5.45
CA ARG A 627 9.00 -60.35 -6.48
C ARG A 627 9.51 -58.94 -6.24
N ILE A 628 8.66 -58.02 -5.79
CA ILE A 628 9.06 -56.63 -5.46
C ILE A 628 10.04 -56.62 -4.28
N GLU A 629 9.79 -57.41 -3.22
CA GLU A 629 10.73 -57.57 -2.11
C GLU A 629 12.07 -58.17 -2.54
N HIS A 630 12.03 -59.18 -3.41
CA HIS A 630 13.24 -59.81 -3.95
C HIS A 630 14.05 -58.83 -4.82
N TYR A 631 13.40 -57.98 -5.63
CA TYR A 631 14.09 -56.94 -6.40
C TYR A 631 14.65 -55.83 -5.51
N ALA A 632 13.90 -55.40 -4.49
CA ALA A 632 14.34 -54.40 -3.54
C ALA A 632 15.56 -54.87 -2.73
N SER A 633 15.53 -56.10 -2.21
CA SER A 633 16.64 -56.72 -1.47
C SER A 633 17.89 -56.86 -2.32
N ARG A 634 17.73 -57.24 -3.59
CA ARG A 634 18.84 -57.43 -4.52
C ARG A 634 19.46 -56.10 -4.98
N ASN A 635 18.66 -55.03 -5.11
CA ASN A 635 19.18 -53.68 -5.38
C ASN A 635 19.92 -53.12 -4.15
N LEU A 636 19.40 -53.35 -2.94
CA LEU A 636 20.06 -52.94 -1.70
C LEU A 636 21.42 -53.65 -1.54
N GLN A 637 21.48 -54.95 -1.85
CA GLN A 637 22.71 -55.73 -1.83
C GLN A 637 23.73 -55.22 -2.87
N ALA A 638 23.27 -54.94 -4.10
CA ALA A 638 24.13 -54.40 -5.14
C ALA A 638 24.70 -53.02 -4.77
N GLU A 639 23.93 -52.18 -4.09
CA GLU A 639 24.39 -50.87 -3.64
C GLU A 639 25.37 -50.98 -2.45
N TYR A 640 25.12 -51.92 -1.53
CA TYR A 640 26.05 -52.25 -0.44
C TYR A 640 27.42 -52.73 -0.97
N ASP A 641 27.42 -53.63 -1.96
CA ASP A 641 28.64 -54.13 -2.59
C ASP A 641 29.40 -53.02 -3.35
N ARG A 642 28.66 -52.09 -3.96
CA ARG A 642 29.24 -50.90 -4.62
C ARG A 642 29.91 -49.97 -3.62
N LEU A 643 29.28 -49.74 -2.47
CA LEU A 643 29.83 -48.92 -1.38
C LEU A 643 31.04 -49.60 -0.73
N LYS A 644 31.03 -50.93 -0.60
CA LYS A 644 32.16 -51.73 -0.13
C LYS A 644 33.38 -51.59 -1.06
N GLN A 645 33.18 -51.71 -2.38
CA GLN A 645 34.24 -51.51 -3.37
C GLN A 645 34.80 -50.08 -3.36
N GLN A 646 33.96 -49.06 -3.16
CA GLN A 646 34.41 -47.67 -3.01
C GLN A 646 35.24 -47.44 -1.74
N HIS A 647 35.01 -48.23 -0.69
CA HIS A 647 35.76 -48.16 0.57
C HIS A 647 37.13 -48.87 0.46
N GLU A 648 37.18 -50.02 -0.23
CA GLU A 648 38.42 -50.75 -0.53
C GLU A 648 39.37 -49.96 -1.45
N HIS A 649 38.84 -49.16 -2.39
CA HIS A 649 39.64 -48.31 -3.28
C HIS A 649 40.29 -47.11 -2.59
N LYS A 650 39.89 -46.76 -1.36
CA LYS A 650 40.41 -45.61 -0.59
C LYS A 650 41.50 -45.96 0.43
N GLY A 651 41.94 -47.22 0.49
CA GLY A 651 43.09 -47.63 1.33
C GLY A 651 42.90 -47.44 2.84
N LEU A 652 41.66 -47.43 3.32
CA LEU A 652 41.32 -47.40 4.75
C LEU A 652 41.08 -48.83 5.26
N SER A 653 41.41 -49.07 6.54
CA SER A 653 41.38 -50.38 7.21
C SER A 653 40.08 -51.20 6.99
N PRO A 654 40.12 -52.54 7.11
CA PRO A 654 38.98 -53.41 6.78
C PRO A 654 37.72 -53.06 7.56
N LEU A 655 36.55 -53.07 6.89
CA LEU A 655 35.25 -52.92 7.55
C LEU A 655 35.06 -54.04 8.59
N PRO A 656 34.62 -53.76 9.83
CA PRO A 656 34.29 -54.81 10.78
C PRO A 656 33.08 -55.60 10.30
N SER A 657 33.08 -56.91 10.56
CA SER A 657 31.88 -57.74 10.62
C SER A 657 30.80 -57.09 11.50
N PRO A 658 29.49 -57.36 11.28
CA PRO A 658 28.42 -56.65 11.98
C PRO A 658 28.63 -56.72 13.51
N PRO A 659 28.78 -55.59 14.22
CA PRO A 659 29.01 -55.65 15.65
C PRO A 659 27.68 -55.81 16.38
N GLU A 660 27.50 -56.98 16.99
CA GLU A 660 27.01 -57.03 18.36
C GLU A 660 27.97 -56.21 19.24
N MET A 661 27.41 -55.26 20.00
CA MET A 661 28.08 -54.28 20.89
C MET A 661 28.86 -53.14 20.21
N MET A 662 28.34 -51.91 20.35
CA MET A 662 29.04 -50.65 20.03
C MET A 662 29.80 -50.11 21.27
N PRO A 663 30.84 -49.28 21.10
CA PRO A 663 31.74 -48.83 22.17
C PRO A 663 31.05 -47.93 23.21
N THR A 664 31.55 -47.95 24.43
CA THR A 664 30.95 -47.35 25.63
C THR A 664 31.26 -45.87 25.86
N SER A 665 31.70 -45.06 24.88
CA SER A 665 31.84 -43.62 25.12
C SER A 665 31.77 -42.75 23.86
N PRO A 666 30.96 -41.66 23.85
CA PRO A 666 30.89 -40.72 22.74
C PRO A 666 32.09 -39.77 22.72
N GLN A 667 32.74 -39.59 21.55
CA GLN A 667 33.83 -38.62 21.36
C GLN A 667 33.36 -37.28 20.74
N SER A 668 32.09 -37.15 20.34
CA SER A 668 31.51 -35.86 19.95
C SER A 668 29.99 -35.80 20.22
N PRO A 669 29.41 -34.59 20.39
CA PRO A 669 27.96 -34.40 20.55
C PRO A 669 27.15 -34.88 19.34
N ARG A 670 27.73 -34.79 18.14
CA ARG A 670 27.10 -35.17 16.87
C ARG A 670 26.94 -36.69 16.73
N ASP A 671 27.88 -37.45 17.31
CA ASP A 671 27.80 -38.91 17.35
C ASP A 671 26.74 -39.40 18.34
N ALA A 672 26.51 -38.66 19.44
CA ALA A 672 25.46 -38.97 20.41
C ALA A 672 24.06 -38.80 19.81
N GLU A 673 23.84 -37.76 19.00
CA GLU A 673 22.58 -37.56 18.25
C GLU A 673 22.32 -38.66 17.22
N LEU A 674 23.34 -39.03 16.43
CA LEU A 674 23.21 -40.09 15.44
C LEU A 674 22.92 -41.46 16.08
N ILE A 675 23.49 -41.75 17.25
CA ILE A 675 23.21 -42.98 18.01
C ILE A 675 21.78 -42.96 18.57
N ALA A 676 21.29 -41.80 19.05
CA ALA A 676 19.92 -41.66 19.53
C ALA A 676 18.90 -41.84 18.39
N GLU A 677 19.15 -41.25 17.23
CA GLU A 677 18.32 -41.38 16.03
C GLU A 677 18.29 -42.84 15.52
N ALA A 678 19.45 -43.50 15.47
CA ALA A 678 19.53 -44.91 15.09
C ALA A 678 18.78 -45.84 16.04
N LYS A 679 18.75 -45.55 17.35
CA LYS A 679 17.95 -46.29 18.33
C LYS A 679 16.45 -46.07 18.11
N LEU A 680 16.02 -44.84 17.88
CA LEU A 680 14.62 -44.50 17.62
C LEU A 680 14.10 -45.20 16.36
N LEU A 681 14.91 -45.22 15.30
CA LEU A 681 14.58 -45.90 14.05
C LEU A 681 14.46 -47.42 14.21
N ARG A 682 15.34 -48.06 15.00
CA ARG A 682 15.21 -49.49 15.33
C ARG A 682 13.95 -49.79 16.11
N GLN A 683 13.56 -48.93 17.05
CA GLN A 683 12.32 -49.08 17.81
C GLN A 683 11.07 -48.93 16.92
N HIS A 684 11.09 -47.96 16.00
CA HIS A 684 10.02 -47.79 15.00
C HIS A 684 9.92 -48.99 14.06
N LYS A 685 11.06 -49.52 13.58
CA LYS A 685 11.12 -50.73 12.77
C LYS A 685 10.49 -51.93 13.50
N GLY A 686 10.91 -52.19 14.73
CA GLY A 686 10.35 -53.31 15.52
C GLY A 686 8.84 -53.18 15.78
N ARG A 687 8.33 -51.96 16.00
CA ARG A 687 6.87 -51.72 16.12
C ARG A 687 6.11 -51.96 14.82
N LEU A 688 6.71 -51.61 13.67
CA LEU A 688 6.10 -51.83 12.36
C LEU A 688 6.09 -53.31 12.00
N GLU A 689 7.18 -54.03 12.25
CA GLU A 689 7.26 -55.48 12.03
C GLU A 689 6.24 -56.23 12.90
N ALA A 690 6.10 -55.85 14.18
CA ALA A 690 5.08 -56.42 15.06
C ALA A 690 3.64 -56.15 14.57
N ARG A 691 3.36 -54.94 14.05
CA ARG A 691 2.05 -54.61 13.45
C ARG A 691 1.80 -55.36 12.15
N MET A 692 2.83 -55.55 11.33
CA MET A 692 2.74 -56.32 10.09
C MET A 692 2.39 -57.78 10.39
N GLN A 693 3.02 -58.39 11.40
CA GLN A 693 2.72 -59.75 11.82
C GLN A 693 1.27 -59.91 12.29
N ILE A 694 0.77 -58.97 13.09
CA ILE A 694 -0.64 -58.99 13.56
C ILE A 694 -1.60 -58.87 12.38
N LEU A 695 -1.30 -58.02 11.40
CA LEU A 695 -2.12 -57.85 10.20
C LEU A 695 -2.11 -59.10 9.32
N GLU A 696 -0.96 -59.76 9.16
CA GLU A 696 -0.85 -61.03 8.44
C GLU A 696 -1.65 -62.15 9.11
N ASP A 697 -1.60 -62.24 10.44
CA ASP A 697 -2.36 -63.24 11.19
C ASP A 697 -3.87 -62.99 11.09
N HIS A 698 -4.31 -61.73 11.18
CA HIS A 698 -5.71 -61.36 10.94
C HIS A 698 -6.14 -61.66 9.50
N ASN A 699 -5.27 -61.45 8.51
CA ASN A 699 -5.58 -61.74 7.11
C ASN A 699 -5.75 -63.25 6.88
N LYS A 700 -4.86 -64.08 7.45
CA LYS A 700 -5.03 -65.56 7.45
C LYS A 700 -6.32 -66.00 8.13
N GLN A 701 -6.71 -65.32 9.21
CA GLN A 701 -7.95 -65.63 9.93
C GLN A 701 -9.19 -65.33 9.06
N LEU A 702 -9.19 -64.16 8.40
CA LEU A 702 -10.23 -63.74 7.45
C LEU A 702 -10.31 -64.67 6.23
N GLU A 703 -9.18 -65.10 5.69
CA GLU A 703 -9.12 -66.07 4.61
C GLU A 703 -9.72 -67.42 5.02
N SER A 704 -9.46 -67.89 6.25
CA SER A 704 -10.07 -69.13 6.77
C SER A 704 -11.59 -68.98 6.96
N GLN A 705 -12.07 -67.79 7.35
CA GLN A 705 -13.49 -67.49 7.48
C GLN A 705 -14.17 -67.45 6.11
N LEU A 706 -13.53 -66.82 5.12
CA LEU A 706 -13.97 -66.83 3.72
C LEU A 706 -14.03 -68.25 3.15
N HIS A 707 -13.04 -69.09 3.47
CA HIS A 707 -13.03 -70.49 3.03
C HIS A 707 -14.18 -71.29 3.67
N ARG A 708 -14.45 -71.11 4.96
CA ARG A 708 -15.60 -71.74 5.64
C ARG A 708 -16.94 -71.27 5.08
N LEU A 709 -17.08 -69.98 4.81
CA LEU A 709 -18.29 -69.43 4.19
C LEU A 709 -18.51 -69.98 2.77
N ARG A 710 -17.45 -70.15 1.99
CA ARG A 710 -17.53 -70.81 0.67
C ARG A 710 -17.95 -72.27 0.78
N GLN A 711 -17.42 -73.03 1.75
CA GLN A 711 -17.86 -74.41 1.99
C GLN A 711 -19.33 -74.52 2.42
N LEU A 712 -19.83 -73.54 3.20
CA LEU A 712 -21.26 -73.48 3.56
C LEU A 712 -22.16 -73.13 2.37
N LEU A 713 -21.63 -72.39 1.38
CA LEU A 713 -22.34 -72.05 0.15
C LEU A 713 -22.31 -73.17 -0.91
N GLU A 714 -21.33 -74.08 -0.86
CA GLU A 714 -21.17 -75.21 -1.79
C GLU A 714 -21.88 -76.51 -1.32
N GLN A 715 -22.62 -76.49 -0.22
CA GLN A 715 -23.36 -77.67 0.24
C GLN A 715 -24.58 -77.94 -0.70
N PRO A 716 -24.70 -79.11 -1.35
CA PRO A 716 -25.83 -79.39 -2.23
C PRO A 716 -27.12 -79.54 -1.43
N GLN A 717 -28.14 -78.73 -1.75
CA GLN A 717 -29.50 -78.97 -1.28
C GLN A 717 -30.01 -80.29 -1.86
N ALA A 718 -30.08 -81.33 -1.03
CA ALA A 718 -30.81 -82.55 -1.32
C ALA A 718 -32.03 -82.68 -0.39
N GLU A 719 -33.20 -82.59 -1.02
CA GLU A 719 -34.51 -83.15 -0.63
C GLU A 719 -35.32 -82.47 0.51
N ALA A 720 -36.41 -81.79 0.14
CA ALA A 720 -37.77 -82.32 0.39
C ALA A 720 -38.86 -81.49 -0.32
N LYS A 721 -39.80 -82.24 -0.87
CA LYS A 721 -40.92 -81.90 -1.75
C LYS A 721 -41.96 -80.92 -1.17
N VAL A 722 -42.46 -80.08 -2.07
CA VAL A 722 -43.89 -79.83 -2.40
C VAL A 722 -44.81 -79.32 -1.27
N ASN A 723 -45.16 -78.04 -1.38
CA ASN A 723 -46.51 -77.44 -1.38
C ASN A 723 -46.30 -75.92 -1.41
N GLY A 724 -46.47 -75.23 -2.54
CA GLY A 724 -47.74 -75.01 -3.20
C GLY A 724 -48.29 -73.66 -2.75
N THR A 725 -48.11 -72.61 -3.57
CA THR A 725 -49.13 -71.63 -4.01
C THR A 725 -48.47 -70.29 -4.35
N THR A 726 -48.61 -69.96 -5.63
CA THR A 726 -48.43 -68.68 -6.34
C THR A 726 -48.84 -67.45 -5.54
N VAL A 727 -48.05 -66.36 -5.57
CA VAL A 727 -48.55 -64.99 -5.85
C VAL A 727 -47.40 -64.11 -6.39
N SER A 728 -47.78 -63.38 -7.44
CA SER A 728 -47.17 -62.31 -8.20
C SER A 728 -46.58 -61.14 -7.39
N SER A 729 -45.53 -60.52 -7.93
CA SER A 729 -45.06 -59.18 -7.57
C SER A 729 -46.19 -58.14 -7.68
N PRO A 730 -46.12 -57.05 -6.89
CA PRO A 730 -45.81 -55.78 -7.57
C PRO A 730 -44.99 -54.78 -6.74
N SER A 731 -44.28 -53.92 -7.49
CA SER A 731 -43.87 -52.55 -7.14
C SER A 731 -45.11 -51.75 -6.67
N THR A 732 -45.07 -50.74 -5.78
CA THR A 732 -44.46 -49.40 -5.94
C THR A 732 -44.84 -48.53 -4.70
N SER A 733 -44.04 -47.49 -4.44
CA SER A 733 -44.41 -46.14 -3.93
C SER A 733 -44.93 -45.90 -2.48
N LEU A 734 -44.11 -45.13 -1.74
CA LEU A 734 -44.39 -43.88 -1.00
C LEU A 734 -45.79 -43.63 -0.37
N GLN A 735 -45.86 -43.42 0.96
CA GLN A 735 -46.17 -42.11 1.60
C GLN A 735 -46.38 -42.17 3.13
N ARG A 736 -45.76 -41.18 3.80
CA ARG A 736 -46.18 -40.32 4.93
C ARG A 736 -46.92 -40.85 6.19
N SER A 737 -46.29 -40.45 7.31
CA SER A 737 -46.78 -39.70 8.50
C SER A 737 -47.41 -40.41 9.71
N ASP A 738 -46.69 -40.23 10.82
CA ASP A 738 -47.10 -39.68 12.12
C ASP A 738 -47.50 -40.55 13.32
N SER A 739 -46.71 -40.32 14.38
CA SER A 739 -47.05 -40.24 15.80
C SER A 739 -47.46 -41.51 16.57
N SER A 740 -46.64 -41.90 17.54
CA SER A 740 -46.95 -41.94 19.00
C SER A 740 -45.99 -42.88 19.78
N GLN A 741 -45.19 -42.31 20.69
CA GLN A 741 -44.65 -42.96 21.90
C GLN A 741 -45.80 -43.14 22.95
N PRO A 742 -45.69 -43.83 24.12
CA PRO A 742 -44.48 -44.21 24.91
C PRO A 742 -44.53 -45.54 25.70
N MET A 743 -43.38 -45.97 26.28
CA MET A 743 -43.18 -46.52 27.65
C MET A 743 -41.83 -47.28 27.70
N LEU A 744 -40.83 -46.77 28.41
CA LEU A 744 -40.47 -47.09 29.80
C LEU A 744 -40.00 -48.54 30.04
N LEU A 745 -38.68 -48.70 30.18
CA LEU A 745 -38.13 -49.47 31.30
C LEU A 745 -36.87 -48.78 31.81
N ARG A 746 -36.87 -48.58 33.12
CA ARG A 746 -35.92 -47.82 33.95
C ARG A 746 -35.02 -48.81 34.70
N VAL A 747 -34.05 -48.24 35.40
CA VAL A 747 -33.20 -48.77 36.49
C VAL A 747 -32.00 -49.60 35.99
N VAL A 748 -30.75 -49.43 36.45
CA VAL A 748 -30.09 -48.86 37.66
C VAL A 748 -28.66 -48.47 37.18
N GLY A 749 -27.96 -47.37 37.50
CA GLY A 749 -27.84 -46.64 38.76
C GLY A 749 -26.56 -47.05 39.51
N SER A 750 -25.40 -46.46 39.21
CA SER A 750 -24.37 -46.27 40.24
C SER A 750 -23.65 -44.95 40.03
N GLN A 751 -24.02 -44.03 40.93
CA GLN A 751 -23.36 -42.78 41.23
C GLN A 751 -22.09 -43.09 42.02
N THR A 752 -21.00 -42.38 41.72
CA THR A 752 -20.20 -41.76 42.77
C THR A 752 -20.02 -40.30 42.39
N SER A 753 -20.37 -39.47 43.37
CA SER A 753 -20.59 -38.04 43.39
C SER A 753 -19.32 -37.19 43.27
N GLU A 754 -19.47 -36.08 42.54
CA GLU A 754 -19.19 -34.68 42.88
C GLU A 754 -17.89 -34.23 43.57
N SER A 755 -17.49 -33.04 43.08
CA SER A 755 -17.04 -31.86 43.83
C SER A 755 -15.53 -31.66 44.01
N MET A 756 -14.98 -30.80 43.16
CA MET A 756 -14.21 -29.58 43.49
C MET A 756 -13.92 -28.89 42.14
N GLY A 757 -14.17 -27.61 41.91
CA GLY A 757 -14.00 -26.46 42.80
C GLY A 757 -13.09 -25.47 42.07
N LYS A 758 -13.68 -24.34 41.68
CA LYS A 758 -13.06 -23.14 41.09
C LYS A 758 -11.69 -22.81 41.71
N HIS A 759 -10.70 -22.44 40.88
CA HIS A 759 -9.90 -21.20 40.97
C HIS A 759 -8.66 -21.23 40.07
N PHE A 760 -8.16 -20.01 39.82
CA PHE A 760 -6.94 -19.59 39.12
C PHE A 760 -7.08 -19.42 37.61
N SER A 761 -6.55 -18.36 36.98
CA SER A 761 -6.12 -17.01 37.34
C SER A 761 -5.59 -16.39 36.06
#